data_AF-A0A2W1AZN0-F1
#
_entry.id   AF-A0A2W1AZN0-F1
#
_cell.length_a   1.000
_cell.length_b   1.000
_cell.length_c   1.000
_cell.angle_alpha   90.00
_cell.angle_beta   90.00
_cell.angle_gamma   90.00
#
_symmetry.space_group_name_H-M   'P 1'
#
loop_
_entity.id
_entity.type
_entity.pdbx_description
1 polymer ?
#
loop_
_entity_poly.entity_id
_entity_poly.type
_entity_poly.pdbx_seq_one_letter_code
_entity_poly.pdbx_strand_id
1 'polypeptide(L)'
;MMVALEFNARDQRYRVERRHSRVGRSRQGQTGLELQVSQGDTFVPISGSTVRETELKIQGILSMDYQTFINSAFLRQGDSDLFTKAGPAQRKKVLAEILSLSQYDLLEELAKGHVADREASIQRTSGEVDQLRLEVARRPEYQENLTRVDIELRSLQGRLDAQEALVRQQWDALQALTGSQARLTEVMNAYTQFSDERNRLQNVLQQEQQRLNWEAFSLEQRVGELTAKVAQSLEANVEAQKLVPEIQALQDQEQAFRRDRDALSRIGADAQEARRDLERLKVEGTELGNKLSMLHLGDHQDTHCPLCNTQLGEESRGHLETTYEAEIEDKRNRYAETNQLLKELELKEKSLAESAGRNEVELTRRLTQLTAQQMDLSRQAAETPGLQEELSGAQAELLARRRMVDQAQFGQAERQQLAIVEEQLATTGKERTTLEEALRPLPQVKASYEQEMAQMESLRRQREPLAAQEHSLRELLSRSDRMEKDLEERQRAVAGLADEKGLFGELATAFGKGGIQALIIESAVPELEAEANALLARLTDGRMALKLETQRERRMGKGDPIETLEIYIGDELGTRSYELFSGGEAFRINFALRVSLSRLLARRSGAPLPTLFIDEGFGTQDAAGRERLIDAIRAIQDDFERIIVITHIDELKEAFPTRIEVSKTDGKSTFWIN
;
A
#
# COMPACT_ATOMS: atom_id res chain seq x y z
N MET A 1 -73.73 50.04 55.92
CA MET A 1 -73.76 49.45 57.28
C MET A 1 -72.39 48.84 57.52
N MET A 2 -71.77 49.15 58.66
CA MET A 2 -70.49 48.56 59.08
C MET A 2 -70.73 47.89 60.43
N VAL A 3 -70.20 46.68 60.58
CA VAL A 3 -70.16 45.95 61.84
C VAL A 3 -68.70 45.60 62.11
N ALA A 4 -68.20 45.97 63.28
CA ALA A 4 -66.87 45.62 63.76
C ALA A 4 -67.02 44.77 65.03
N LEU A 5 -66.27 43.68 65.12
CA LEU A 5 -66.23 42.80 66.27
C LEU A 5 -64.78 42.60 66.70
N GLU A 6 -64.48 42.97 67.95
CA GLU A 6 -63.21 42.65 68.61
C GLU A 6 -63.43 41.44 69.52
N PHE A 7 -62.56 40.44 69.42
CA PHE A 7 -62.69 39.19 70.18
C PHE A 7 -61.31 38.60 70.51
N ASN A 8 -61.25 37.77 71.55
CA ASN A 8 -60.05 36.99 71.88
C ASN A 8 -60.24 35.55 71.40
N ALA A 9 -59.21 34.97 70.79
CA ALA A 9 -59.15 33.55 70.45
C ALA A 9 -57.72 33.05 70.65
N ARG A 10 -57.55 31.89 71.30
CA ARG A 10 -56.22 31.26 71.53
C ARG A 10 -55.17 32.25 72.09
N ASP A 11 -55.54 32.97 73.14
CA ASP A 11 -54.73 33.99 73.84
C ASP A 11 -54.31 35.23 73.00
N GLN A 12 -54.91 35.40 71.83
CA GLN A 12 -54.65 36.54 70.93
C GLN A 12 -55.93 37.35 70.69
N ARG A 13 -55.81 38.69 70.67
CA ARG A 13 -56.94 39.59 70.35
C ARG A 13 -57.01 39.85 68.85
N TYR A 14 -58.20 39.74 68.27
CA TYR A 14 -58.50 39.94 66.86
C TYR A 14 -59.61 40.98 66.68
N ARG A 15 -59.64 41.61 65.51
CA ARG A 15 -60.72 42.51 65.07
C ARG A 15 -61.16 42.12 63.67
N VAL A 16 -62.47 41.94 63.49
CA VAL A 16 -63.09 41.68 62.19
C VAL A 16 -64.03 42.82 61.86
N GLU A 17 -63.88 43.39 60.67
CA GLU A 17 -64.79 44.39 60.13
C GLU A 17 -65.49 43.89 58.88
N ARG A 18 -66.82 43.94 58.88
CA ARG A 18 -67.66 43.71 57.71
C ARG A 18 -68.34 45.02 57.29
N ARG A 19 -68.13 45.41 56.03
CA ARG A 19 -68.74 46.62 55.44
C ARG A 19 -69.69 46.21 54.33
N HIS A 20 -70.94 46.64 54.42
CA HIS A 20 -71.92 46.49 53.34
C HIS A 20 -72.39 47.86 52.86
N SER A 21 -72.07 48.20 51.60
CA SER A 21 -72.55 49.41 50.93
C SER A 21 -73.52 49.05 49.79
N ARG A 22 -74.73 49.64 49.82
CA ARG A 22 -75.61 49.68 48.65
C ARG A 22 -75.13 50.81 47.75
N VAL A 23 -74.57 50.47 46.60
CA VAL A 23 -74.28 51.45 45.54
C VAL A 23 -75.50 51.51 44.62
N GLY A 24 -75.95 52.71 44.24
CA GLY A 24 -77.21 52.93 43.50
C GLY A 24 -77.36 52.09 42.20
N ARG A 25 -78.63 51.86 41.80
CA ARG A 25 -79.17 51.11 40.64
C ARG A 25 -78.63 49.71 40.30
N SER A 26 -77.47 49.28 40.83
CA SER A 26 -76.99 47.90 40.76
C SER A 26 -77.63 47.06 41.88
N ARG A 27 -78.08 45.85 41.55
CA ARG A 27 -78.66 44.89 42.50
C ARG A 27 -77.61 44.19 43.39
N GLN A 28 -76.31 44.36 43.14
CA GLN A 28 -75.24 43.76 43.94
C GLN A 28 -74.54 44.83 44.79
N GLY A 29 -74.71 44.74 46.12
CA GLY A 29 -73.94 45.53 47.08
C GLY A 29 -72.49 45.06 47.15
N GLN A 30 -71.56 45.96 47.50
CA GLN A 30 -70.16 45.62 47.73
C GLN A 30 -69.98 45.25 49.21
N THR A 31 -69.48 44.04 49.47
CA THR A 31 -69.13 43.54 50.80
C THR A 31 -67.63 43.51 50.98
N GLY A 32 -67.10 44.31 51.91
CA GLY A 32 -65.71 44.25 52.36
C GLY A 32 -65.60 43.43 53.65
N LEU A 33 -64.54 42.62 53.75
CA LEU A 33 -64.19 41.85 54.94
C LEU A 33 -62.71 42.09 55.28
N GLU A 34 -62.47 42.60 56.47
CA GLU A 34 -61.12 42.87 56.98
C GLU A 34 -60.91 42.10 58.29
N LEU A 35 -59.78 41.40 58.41
CA LEU A 35 -59.37 40.68 59.60
C LEU A 35 -58.04 41.24 60.08
N GLN A 36 -57.96 41.56 61.36
CA GLN A 36 -56.80 42.18 62.00
C GLN A 36 -56.44 41.44 63.28
N VAL A 37 -55.16 41.43 63.64
CA VAL A 37 -54.61 40.86 64.88
C VAL A 37 -53.97 41.94 65.73
N SER A 38 -54.17 41.90 67.04
CA SER A 38 -53.59 42.84 68.00
C SER A 38 -52.09 42.60 68.16
N GLN A 39 -51.31 43.67 68.05
CA GLN A 39 -49.92 43.72 68.48
C GLN A 39 -49.82 44.89 69.48
N GLY A 40 -49.84 44.56 70.77
CA GLY A 40 -49.98 45.56 71.84
C GLY A 40 -51.32 46.30 71.77
N ASP A 41 -51.29 47.64 71.75
CA ASP A 41 -52.48 48.50 71.67
C ASP A 41 -52.98 48.74 70.22
N THR A 42 -52.35 48.13 69.21
CA THR A 42 -52.69 48.36 67.80
C THR A 42 -53.16 47.09 67.09
N PHE A 43 -54.00 47.24 66.05
CA PHE A 43 -54.48 46.14 65.22
C PHE A 43 -53.80 46.17 63.83
N VAL A 44 -53.23 45.04 63.42
CA VAL A 44 -52.52 44.86 62.14
C VAL A 44 -53.34 43.96 61.21
N PRO A 45 -53.60 44.35 59.95
CA PRO A 45 -54.39 43.55 59.01
C PRO A 45 -53.67 42.27 58.59
N ILE A 46 -54.38 41.15 58.64
CA ILE A 46 -53.93 39.81 58.23
C ILE A 46 -54.84 39.17 57.18
N SER A 47 -55.69 39.96 56.53
CA SER A 47 -56.63 39.54 55.48
C SER A 47 -55.97 38.76 54.33
N GLY A 48 -56.74 37.95 53.61
CA GLY A 48 -56.34 37.33 52.35
C GLY A 48 -56.48 38.29 51.16
N SER A 49 -56.06 37.86 49.98
CA SER A 49 -56.19 38.67 48.74
C SER A 49 -57.65 38.77 48.26
N THR A 50 -58.50 37.84 48.69
CA THR A 50 -59.94 37.81 48.39
C THR A 50 -60.76 37.65 49.68
N VAL A 51 -62.05 38.03 49.63
CA VAL A 51 -62.99 37.78 50.75
C VAL A 51 -63.01 36.31 51.14
N ARG A 52 -62.91 35.38 50.16
CA ARG A 52 -62.88 33.94 50.39
C ARG A 52 -61.63 33.49 51.14
N GLU A 53 -60.46 33.99 50.76
CA GLU A 53 -59.21 33.70 51.48
C GLU A 53 -59.22 34.29 52.90
N THR A 54 -59.74 35.51 53.07
CA THR A 54 -59.92 36.10 54.41
C THR A 54 -60.87 35.27 55.25
N GLU A 55 -61.98 34.78 54.69
CA GLU A 55 -62.92 33.90 55.40
C GLU A 55 -62.27 32.57 55.80
N LEU A 56 -61.47 31.94 54.93
CA LEU A 56 -60.71 30.72 55.27
C LEU A 56 -59.71 30.96 56.42
N LYS A 57 -59.04 32.13 56.44
CA LYS A 57 -58.19 32.52 57.57
C LYS A 57 -58.99 32.69 58.87
N ILE A 58 -60.16 33.33 58.81
CA ILE A 58 -61.07 33.46 59.96
C ILE A 58 -61.51 32.08 60.46
N GLN A 59 -61.91 31.19 59.55
CA GLN A 59 -62.30 29.82 59.88
C GLN A 59 -61.15 29.04 60.51
N GLY A 60 -59.90 29.22 60.04
CA GLY A 60 -58.72 28.63 60.65
C GLY A 60 -58.44 29.13 62.08
N ILE A 61 -58.70 30.41 62.36
CA ILE A 61 -58.57 30.99 63.71
C ILE A 61 -59.67 30.48 64.63
N LEU A 62 -60.92 30.51 64.18
CA LEU A 62 -62.09 30.10 64.96
C LEU A 62 -62.28 28.58 65.01
N SER A 63 -61.58 27.83 64.16
CA SER A 63 -61.74 26.37 63.96
C SER A 63 -63.16 25.94 63.64
N MET A 64 -63.96 26.84 63.06
CA MET A 64 -65.37 26.65 62.85
C MET A 64 -65.83 27.53 61.68
N ASP A 65 -66.59 26.94 60.75
CA ASP A 65 -67.24 27.70 59.70
C ASP A 65 -68.66 28.15 60.11
N TYR A 66 -69.28 29.01 59.30
CA TYR A 66 -70.61 29.53 59.59
C TYR A 66 -71.66 28.42 59.74
N GLN A 67 -71.59 27.37 58.91
CA GLN A 67 -72.57 26.28 58.97
C GLN A 67 -72.38 25.44 60.23
N THR A 68 -71.14 25.13 60.59
CA THR A 68 -70.78 24.44 61.83
C THR A 68 -71.23 25.25 63.02
N PHE A 69 -70.99 26.57 63.03
CA PHE A 69 -71.45 27.47 64.10
C PHE A 69 -72.97 27.46 64.29
N ILE A 70 -73.73 27.59 63.20
CA ILE A 70 -75.19 27.59 63.26
C ILE A 70 -75.76 26.20 63.61
N ASN A 71 -75.10 25.12 63.20
CA ASN A 71 -75.56 23.75 63.47
C ASN A 71 -75.13 23.22 64.84
N SER A 72 -74.21 23.88 65.54
CA SER A 72 -73.70 23.47 66.85
C SER A 72 -73.94 24.52 67.94
N ALA A 73 -73.27 25.67 67.85
CA ALA A 73 -73.19 26.66 68.93
C ALA A 73 -74.39 27.64 69.00
N PHE A 74 -75.25 27.72 67.98
CA PHE A 74 -76.34 28.70 67.91
C PHE A 74 -77.71 28.04 67.70
N LEU A 75 -78.60 28.10 68.69
CA LEU A 75 -80.01 27.68 68.61
C LEU A 75 -80.89 28.89 68.26
N ARG A 76 -81.10 29.18 66.98
CA ARG A 76 -81.92 30.32 66.51
C ARG A 76 -83.42 30.03 66.53
N GLN A 77 -84.24 31.04 66.84
CA GLN A 77 -85.70 30.95 66.72
C GLN A 77 -86.13 30.55 65.29
N GLY A 78 -86.96 29.50 65.18
CA GLY A 78 -87.44 28.97 63.89
C GLY A 78 -86.44 28.10 63.11
N ASP A 79 -85.19 28.01 63.58
CA ASP A 79 -84.07 27.30 62.93
C ASP A 79 -83.33 26.35 63.91
N SER A 80 -83.95 26.06 65.05
CA SER A 80 -83.49 25.03 66.00
C SER A 80 -83.39 23.65 65.35
N ASP A 81 -84.04 23.46 64.19
CA ASP A 81 -84.14 22.24 63.42
C ASP A 81 -83.25 22.22 62.16
N LEU A 82 -82.31 23.15 61.97
CA LEU A 82 -81.48 23.18 60.75
C LEU A 82 -80.74 21.87 60.44
N PHE A 83 -80.11 21.24 61.44
CA PHE A 83 -79.51 19.93 61.26
C PHE A 83 -80.56 18.83 61.03
N THR A 84 -81.64 18.81 61.81
CA THR A 84 -82.64 17.75 61.77
C THR A 84 -83.65 17.88 60.62
N LYS A 85 -83.81 19.05 59.99
CA LYS A 85 -84.58 19.23 58.74
C LYS A 85 -83.73 19.10 57.49
N ALA A 86 -82.41 19.18 57.60
CA ALA A 86 -81.54 18.92 56.46
C ALA A 86 -81.82 17.52 55.91
N GLY A 87 -81.79 17.35 54.59
CA GLY A 87 -81.93 16.03 53.98
C GLY A 87 -80.83 15.08 54.46
N PRO A 88 -81.04 13.76 54.49
CA PRO A 88 -80.11 12.81 55.09
C PRO A 88 -78.65 12.91 54.56
N ALA A 89 -78.48 13.15 53.25
CA ALA A 89 -77.15 13.39 52.66
C ALA A 89 -76.49 14.69 53.15
N GLN A 90 -77.28 15.75 53.37
CA GLN A 90 -76.79 17.02 53.90
C GLN A 90 -76.44 16.91 55.39
N ARG A 91 -77.20 16.13 56.18
CA ARG A 91 -76.85 15.83 57.58
C ARG A 91 -75.51 15.11 57.69
N LYS A 92 -75.30 14.08 56.85
CA LYS A 92 -74.03 13.37 56.78
C LYS A 92 -72.88 14.30 56.35
N LYS A 93 -73.13 15.21 55.40
CA LYS A 93 -72.14 16.22 54.99
C LYS A 93 -71.76 17.15 56.14
N VAL A 94 -72.72 17.68 56.88
CA VAL A 94 -72.47 18.51 58.06
C VAL A 94 -71.68 17.73 59.12
N LEU A 95 -72.03 16.47 59.35
CA LEU A 95 -71.26 15.60 60.25
C LEU A 95 -69.83 15.40 59.75
N ALA A 96 -69.62 15.16 58.45
CA ALA A 96 -68.27 15.04 57.88
C ALA A 96 -67.45 16.33 57.99
N GLU A 97 -68.08 17.51 57.82
CA GLU A 97 -67.45 18.82 58.04
C GLU A 97 -67.06 19.01 59.52
N ILE A 98 -67.96 18.67 60.44
CA ILE A 98 -67.73 18.66 61.89
C ILE A 98 -66.55 17.76 62.27
N LEU A 99 -66.47 16.59 61.63
CA LEU A 99 -65.40 15.61 61.84
C LEU A 99 -64.11 15.95 61.06
N SER A 100 -64.07 17.09 60.36
CA SER A 100 -62.92 17.57 59.56
C SER A 100 -62.43 16.56 58.52
N LEU A 101 -63.35 15.84 57.86
CA LEU A 101 -63.01 14.77 56.91
C LEU A 101 -62.56 15.25 55.53
N SER A 102 -62.68 16.55 55.24
CA SER A 102 -62.30 17.15 53.95
C SER A 102 -60.81 16.98 53.59
N GLN A 103 -59.94 16.72 54.59
CA GLN A 103 -58.54 16.39 54.35
C GLN A 103 -58.37 15.06 53.59
N TYR A 104 -59.27 14.10 53.78
CA TYR A 104 -59.22 12.80 53.12
C TYR A 104 -59.67 12.90 51.66
N ASP A 105 -60.59 13.81 51.34
CA ASP A 105 -60.96 14.11 49.95
C ASP A 105 -59.74 14.61 49.15
N LEU A 106 -58.90 15.46 49.76
CA LEU A 106 -57.66 15.93 49.12
C LEU A 106 -56.66 14.79 48.91
N LEU A 107 -56.48 13.92 49.91
CA LEU A 107 -55.59 12.76 49.81
C LEU A 107 -56.08 11.75 48.75
N GLU A 108 -57.39 11.54 48.64
CA GLU A 108 -58.01 10.73 47.59
C GLU A 108 -57.68 11.30 46.20
N GLU A 109 -57.87 12.59 45.98
CA GLU A 109 -57.60 13.22 44.68
C GLU A 109 -56.11 13.20 44.32
N LEU A 110 -55.21 13.40 45.29
CA LEU A 110 -53.77 13.25 45.08
C LEU A 110 -53.39 11.81 44.69
N ALA A 111 -53.96 10.82 45.39
CA ALA A 111 -53.72 9.41 45.08
C ALA A 111 -54.24 9.05 43.67
N LYS A 112 -55.43 9.51 43.28
CA LYS A 112 -55.97 9.34 41.92
C LYS A 112 -55.08 10.01 40.86
N GLY A 113 -54.56 11.21 41.14
CA GLY A 113 -53.60 11.90 40.28
C GLY A 113 -52.36 11.03 40.03
N HIS A 114 -51.78 10.47 41.10
CA HIS A 114 -50.66 9.55 40.98
C HIS A 114 -50.99 8.28 40.19
N VAL A 115 -52.17 7.68 40.36
CA VAL A 115 -52.62 6.54 39.54
C VAL A 115 -52.63 6.89 38.06
N ALA A 116 -53.19 8.05 37.70
CA ALA A 116 -53.24 8.51 36.31
C ALA A 116 -51.84 8.76 35.73
N ASP A 117 -50.94 9.36 36.50
CA ASP A 117 -49.55 9.60 36.10
C ASP A 117 -48.76 8.29 35.87
N ARG A 118 -48.95 7.30 36.76
CA ARG A 118 -48.31 5.99 36.61
C ARG A 118 -48.88 5.22 35.42
N GLU A 119 -50.18 5.27 35.19
CA GLU A 119 -50.83 4.68 34.01
C GLU A 119 -50.27 5.27 32.71
N ALA A 120 -50.16 6.61 32.61
CA ALA A 120 -49.59 7.26 31.45
C ALA A 120 -48.11 6.89 31.22
N SER A 121 -47.36 6.71 32.32
CA SER A 121 -45.96 6.28 32.26
C SER A 121 -45.82 4.82 31.81
N ILE A 122 -46.68 3.92 32.32
CA ILE A 122 -46.75 2.51 31.89
C ILE A 122 -47.04 2.43 30.40
N GLN A 123 -48.04 3.16 29.89
CA GLN A 123 -48.38 3.13 28.46
C GLN A 123 -47.20 3.58 27.58
N ARG A 124 -46.50 4.65 27.98
CA ARG A 124 -45.31 5.12 27.25
C ARG A 124 -44.19 4.08 27.24
N THR A 125 -43.80 3.58 28.42
CA THR A 125 -42.69 2.62 28.53
C THR A 125 -43.05 1.26 27.93
N SER A 126 -44.31 0.83 28.00
CA SER A 126 -44.78 -0.39 27.31
C SER A 126 -44.67 -0.25 25.79
N GLY A 127 -44.96 0.94 25.24
CA GLY A 127 -44.73 1.21 23.81
C GLY A 127 -43.25 1.11 23.41
N GLU A 128 -42.34 1.61 24.24
CA GLU A 128 -40.89 1.45 24.04
C GLU A 128 -40.47 -0.03 24.11
N VAL A 129 -41.01 -0.79 25.06
CA VAL A 129 -40.78 -2.24 25.21
C VAL A 129 -41.20 -2.98 23.94
N ASP A 130 -42.37 -2.68 23.37
CA ASP A 130 -42.86 -3.36 22.17
C ASP A 130 -42.02 -3.04 20.93
N GLN A 131 -41.51 -1.80 20.80
CA GLN A 131 -40.56 -1.45 19.74
C GLN A 131 -39.24 -2.21 19.88
N LEU A 132 -38.66 -2.26 21.09
CA LEU A 132 -37.43 -2.98 21.37
C LEU A 132 -37.59 -4.49 21.12
N ARG A 133 -38.72 -5.08 21.50
CA ARG A 133 -39.02 -6.50 21.23
C ARG A 133 -38.98 -6.83 19.75
N LEU A 134 -39.54 -5.97 18.90
CA LEU A 134 -39.56 -6.21 17.45
C LEU A 134 -38.16 -6.22 16.84
N GLU A 135 -37.28 -5.32 17.30
CA GLU A 135 -35.88 -5.27 16.84
C GLU A 135 -35.06 -6.46 17.38
N VAL A 136 -35.21 -6.80 18.66
CA VAL A 136 -34.52 -7.96 19.28
C VAL A 136 -34.98 -9.28 18.63
N ALA A 137 -36.24 -9.38 18.18
CA ALA A 137 -36.76 -10.56 17.50
C ALA A 137 -36.03 -10.90 16.17
N ARG A 138 -35.31 -9.94 15.57
CA ARG A 138 -34.50 -10.16 14.35
C ARG A 138 -33.12 -10.76 14.64
N ARG A 139 -32.70 -10.81 15.91
CA ARG A 139 -31.39 -11.34 16.30
C ARG A 139 -31.08 -12.74 15.75
N PRO A 140 -31.99 -13.74 15.78
CA PRO A 140 -31.71 -15.07 15.24
C PRO A 140 -31.38 -15.04 13.74
N GLU A 141 -32.06 -14.18 12.97
CA GLU A 141 -31.79 -13.98 11.54
C GLU A 141 -30.37 -13.46 11.30
N TYR A 142 -29.92 -12.49 12.11
CA TYR A 142 -28.55 -11.98 12.05
C TYR A 142 -27.51 -13.06 12.41
N GLN A 143 -27.80 -13.91 13.40
CA GLN A 143 -26.91 -15.01 13.81
C GLN A 143 -26.79 -16.08 12.72
N GLU A 144 -27.91 -16.47 12.09
CA GLU A 144 -27.92 -17.43 11.00
C GLU A 144 -27.15 -16.89 9.79
N ASN A 145 -27.41 -15.63 9.40
CA ASN A 145 -26.68 -14.97 8.31
C ASN A 145 -25.18 -14.87 8.59
N LEU A 146 -24.78 -14.53 9.83
CA LEU A 146 -23.37 -14.46 10.21
C LEU A 146 -22.71 -15.84 10.11
N THR A 147 -23.39 -16.89 10.56
CA THR A 147 -22.88 -18.26 10.48
C THR A 147 -22.66 -18.69 9.02
N ARG A 148 -23.60 -18.37 8.12
CA ARG A 148 -23.45 -18.64 6.68
C ARG A 148 -22.25 -17.91 6.09
N VAL A 149 -22.13 -16.61 6.35
CA VAL A 149 -21.03 -15.78 5.85
C VAL A 149 -19.68 -16.25 6.40
N ASP A 150 -19.61 -16.62 7.69
CA ASP A 150 -18.39 -17.15 8.31
C ASP A 150 -17.93 -18.48 7.64
N ILE A 151 -18.87 -19.36 7.29
CA ILE A 151 -18.56 -20.61 6.57
C ILE A 151 -18.02 -20.31 5.16
N GLU A 152 -18.66 -19.40 4.44
CA GLU A 152 -18.23 -18.99 3.09
C GLU A 152 -16.85 -18.32 3.12
N LEU A 153 -16.61 -17.44 4.09
CA LEU A 153 -15.32 -16.78 4.29
C LEU A 153 -14.21 -17.77 4.61
N ARG A 154 -14.46 -18.77 5.47
CA ARG A 154 -13.48 -19.83 5.76
C ARG A 154 -13.15 -20.66 4.53
N SER A 155 -14.16 -21.01 3.73
CA SER A 155 -13.97 -21.73 2.46
C SER A 155 -13.15 -20.91 1.46
N LEU A 156 -13.47 -19.62 1.29
CA LEU A 156 -12.72 -18.71 0.44
C LEU A 156 -11.30 -18.48 0.94
N GLN A 157 -11.08 -18.37 2.26
CA GLN A 157 -9.75 -18.25 2.84
C GLN A 157 -8.89 -19.49 2.53
N GLY A 158 -9.43 -20.69 2.71
CA GLY A 158 -8.71 -21.92 2.37
C GLY A 158 -8.35 -22.01 0.88
N ARG A 159 -9.24 -21.56 -0.01
CA ARG A 159 -8.94 -21.46 -1.45
C ARG A 159 -7.87 -20.41 -1.73
N LEU A 160 -7.90 -19.26 -1.04
CA LEU A 160 -6.92 -18.20 -1.20
C LEU A 160 -5.53 -18.66 -0.73
N ASP A 161 -5.43 -19.34 0.41
CA ASP A 161 -4.17 -19.87 0.94
C ASP A 161 -3.56 -20.90 -0.02
N ALA A 162 -4.38 -21.80 -0.59
CA ALA A 162 -3.94 -22.76 -1.60
C ALA A 162 -3.47 -22.05 -2.88
N GLN A 163 -4.18 -21.01 -3.30
CA GLN A 163 -3.83 -20.22 -4.48
C GLN A 163 -2.52 -19.42 -4.28
N GLU A 164 -2.32 -18.85 -3.09
CA GLU A 164 -1.08 -18.14 -2.73
C GLU A 164 0.13 -19.08 -2.74
N ALA A 165 -0.04 -20.33 -2.32
CA ALA A 165 1.00 -21.36 -2.42
C ALA A 165 1.36 -21.68 -3.88
N LEU A 166 0.37 -21.80 -4.77
CA LEU A 166 0.59 -22.00 -6.21
C LEU A 166 1.32 -20.81 -6.86
N VAL A 167 0.86 -19.58 -6.58
CA VAL A 167 1.53 -18.36 -7.05
C VAL A 167 2.99 -18.34 -6.61
N ARG A 168 3.27 -18.67 -5.35
CA ARG A 168 4.63 -18.72 -4.81
C ARG A 168 5.48 -19.77 -5.53
N GLN A 169 4.95 -20.96 -5.75
CA GLN A 169 5.64 -22.01 -6.50
C GLN A 169 6.00 -21.54 -7.93
N GLN A 170 5.05 -20.90 -8.64
CA GLN A 170 5.30 -20.39 -9.99
C GLN A 170 6.30 -19.24 -9.99
N TRP A 171 6.26 -18.37 -8.98
CA TRP A 171 7.22 -17.28 -8.81
C TRP A 171 8.65 -17.81 -8.61
N ASP A 172 8.84 -18.79 -7.73
CA ASP A 172 10.15 -19.39 -7.47
C ASP A 172 10.71 -20.06 -8.74
N ALA A 173 9.86 -20.76 -9.51
CA ALA A 173 10.23 -21.31 -10.81
C ALA A 173 10.61 -20.23 -11.83
N LEU A 174 9.86 -19.12 -11.90
CA LEU A 174 10.14 -18.00 -12.78
C LEU A 174 11.46 -17.31 -12.42
N GLN A 175 11.75 -17.13 -11.13
CA GLN A 175 13.02 -16.56 -10.64
C GLN A 175 14.21 -17.46 -11.04
N ALA A 176 14.10 -18.77 -10.86
CA ALA A 176 15.13 -19.71 -11.26
C ALA A 176 15.41 -19.64 -12.78
N LEU A 177 14.36 -19.60 -13.59
CA LEU A 177 14.49 -19.48 -15.05
C LEU A 177 15.04 -18.11 -15.48
N THR A 178 14.69 -17.04 -14.78
CA THR A 178 15.24 -15.70 -15.06
C THR A 178 16.75 -15.66 -14.76
N GLY A 179 17.20 -16.33 -13.70
CA GLY A 179 18.62 -16.55 -13.42
C GLY A 179 19.33 -17.33 -14.53
N SER A 180 18.72 -18.44 -15.00
CA SER A 180 19.24 -19.20 -16.15
C SER A 180 19.30 -18.37 -17.44
N GLN A 181 18.35 -17.45 -17.65
CA GLN A 181 18.33 -16.54 -18.81
C GLN A 181 19.48 -15.54 -18.78
N ALA A 182 19.77 -14.96 -17.60
CA ALA A 182 20.93 -14.10 -17.41
C ALA A 182 22.23 -14.88 -17.67
N ARG A 183 22.34 -16.10 -17.13
CA ARG A 183 23.49 -16.97 -17.37
C ARG A 183 23.68 -17.34 -18.84
N LEU A 184 22.58 -17.65 -19.56
CA LEU A 184 22.64 -17.92 -21.00
C LEU A 184 23.21 -16.72 -21.77
N THR A 185 22.83 -15.51 -21.38
CA THR A 185 23.33 -14.27 -22.00
C THR A 185 24.85 -14.13 -21.81
N GLU A 186 25.36 -14.41 -20.60
CA GLU A 186 26.81 -14.42 -20.33
C GLU A 186 27.55 -15.47 -21.16
N VAL A 187 27.01 -16.70 -21.20
CA VAL A 187 27.58 -17.83 -21.94
C VAL A 187 27.58 -17.55 -23.45
N MET A 188 26.52 -16.94 -24.00
CA MET A 188 26.47 -16.53 -25.40
C MET A 188 27.53 -15.47 -25.74
N ASN A 189 27.75 -14.50 -24.86
CA ASN A 189 28.78 -13.48 -25.04
C ASN A 189 30.18 -14.10 -25.02
N ALA A 190 30.46 -14.98 -24.04
CA ALA A 190 31.72 -15.70 -23.96
C ALA A 190 31.95 -16.60 -25.19
N TYR A 191 30.92 -17.33 -25.64
CA TYR A 191 30.99 -18.16 -26.85
C TYR A 191 31.33 -17.32 -28.09
N THR A 192 30.72 -16.15 -28.23
CA THR A 192 31.01 -15.22 -29.34
C THR A 192 32.46 -14.74 -29.28
N GLN A 193 32.95 -14.33 -28.12
CA GLN A 193 34.35 -13.90 -27.93
C GLN A 193 35.34 -15.01 -28.29
N PHE A 194 35.11 -16.23 -27.81
CA PHE A 194 35.98 -17.37 -28.14
C PHE A 194 35.89 -17.74 -29.63
N SER A 195 34.73 -17.63 -30.26
CA SER A 195 34.56 -17.86 -31.70
C SER A 195 35.33 -16.85 -32.53
N ASP A 196 35.31 -15.58 -32.13
CA ASP A 196 36.05 -14.51 -32.79
C ASP A 196 37.57 -14.69 -32.63
N GLU A 197 38.03 -15.05 -31.42
CA GLU A 197 39.45 -15.33 -31.18
C GLU A 197 39.93 -16.57 -31.95
N ARG A 198 39.12 -17.63 -32.03
CA ARG A 198 39.40 -18.80 -32.89
C ARG A 198 39.60 -18.36 -34.34
N ASN A 199 38.67 -17.58 -34.89
CA ASN A 199 38.75 -17.09 -36.26
C ASN A 199 39.99 -16.21 -36.48
N ARG A 200 40.33 -15.35 -35.51
CA ARG A 200 41.54 -14.52 -35.55
C ARG A 200 42.81 -15.37 -35.59
N LEU A 201 42.94 -16.35 -34.70
CA LEU A 201 44.11 -17.25 -34.66
C LEU A 201 44.23 -18.08 -35.94
N GLN A 202 43.11 -18.59 -36.47
CA GLN A 202 43.09 -19.30 -37.76
C GLN A 202 43.55 -18.39 -38.90
N ASN A 203 43.10 -17.13 -38.95
CA ASN A 203 43.54 -16.16 -39.95
C ASN A 203 45.04 -15.86 -39.85
N VAL A 204 45.58 -15.69 -38.64
CA VAL A 204 47.03 -15.49 -38.43
C VAL A 204 47.83 -16.69 -38.93
N LEU A 205 47.41 -17.90 -38.57
CA LEU A 205 48.05 -19.14 -39.05
C LEU A 205 47.98 -19.26 -40.57
N GLN A 206 46.84 -18.93 -41.18
CA GLN A 206 46.66 -18.97 -42.62
C GLN A 206 47.56 -17.95 -43.33
N GLN A 207 47.70 -16.72 -42.79
CA GLN A 207 48.59 -15.70 -43.34
C GLN A 207 50.06 -16.11 -43.26
N GLU A 208 50.50 -16.64 -42.12
CA GLU A 208 51.88 -17.14 -41.96
C GLU A 208 52.15 -18.32 -42.91
N GLN A 209 51.19 -19.23 -43.08
CA GLN A 209 51.31 -20.32 -44.06
C GLN A 209 51.42 -19.78 -45.49
N GLN A 210 50.59 -18.80 -45.86
CA GLN A 210 50.65 -18.16 -47.19
C GLN A 210 51.99 -17.46 -47.41
N ARG A 211 52.53 -16.76 -46.40
CA ARG A 211 53.84 -16.11 -46.47
C ARG A 211 54.94 -17.13 -46.73
N LEU A 212 54.99 -18.22 -45.94
CA LEU A 212 55.98 -19.29 -46.10
C LEU A 212 55.86 -20.00 -47.45
N ASN A 213 54.64 -20.23 -47.94
CA ASN A 213 54.40 -20.80 -49.27
C ASN A 213 54.90 -19.87 -50.38
N TRP A 214 54.70 -18.55 -50.23
CA TRP A 214 55.20 -17.58 -51.20
C TRP A 214 56.73 -17.49 -51.17
N GLU A 215 57.34 -17.49 -49.98
CA GLU A 215 58.80 -17.58 -49.81
C GLU A 215 59.36 -18.83 -50.50
N ALA A 216 58.77 -20.01 -50.23
CA ALA A 216 59.16 -21.25 -50.88
C ALA A 216 59.01 -21.20 -52.41
N PHE A 217 57.88 -20.70 -52.93
CA PHE A 217 57.68 -20.53 -54.37
C PHE A 217 58.73 -19.59 -55.01
N SER A 218 59.06 -18.48 -54.36
CA SER A 218 60.10 -17.56 -54.84
C SER A 218 61.48 -18.21 -54.90
N LEU A 219 61.81 -19.03 -53.90
CA LEU A 219 63.04 -19.80 -53.85
C LEU A 219 63.06 -20.91 -54.91
N GLU A 220 61.91 -21.53 -55.20
CA GLU A 220 61.78 -22.50 -56.31
C GLU A 220 62.09 -21.85 -57.66
N GLN A 221 61.54 -20.67 -57.93
CA GLN A 221 61.85 -19.91 -59.14
C GLN A 221 63.35 -19.59 -59.21
N ARG A 222 63.93 -19.12 -58.10
CA ARG A 222 65.36 -18.80 -58.02
C ARG A 222 66.26 -20.01 -58.22
N VAL A 223 65.93 -21.15 -57.63
CA VAL A 223 66.62 -22.43 -57.84
C VAL A 223 66.51 -22.86 -59.30
N GLY A 224 65.35 -22.70 -59.94
CA GLY A 224 65.16 -22.95 -61.37
C GLY A 224 66.06 -22.09 -62.25
N GLU A 225 66.11 -20.77 -62.00
CA GLU A 225 66.99 -19.83 -62.71
C GLU A 225 68.47 -20.18 -62.55
N LEU A 226 68.92 -20.43 -61.32
CA LEU A 226 70.30 -20.78 -61.01
C LEU A 226 70.68 -22.12 -61.64
N THR A 227 69.77 -23.10 -61.63
CA THR A 227 69.98 -24.40 -62.30
C THR A 227 70.21 -24.22 -63.80
N ALA A 228 69.40 -23.37 -64.46
CA ALA A 228 69.58 -23.07 -65.88
C ALA A 228 70.91 -22.36 -66.17
N LYS A 229 71.31 -21.40 -65.32
CA LYS A 229 72.61 -20.70 -65.45
C LYS A 229 73.81 -21.63 -65.25
N VAL A 230 73.74 -22.53 -64.26
CA VAL A 230 74.77 -23.55 -64.02
C VAL A 230 74.89 -24.49 -65.22
N ALA A 231 73.76 -24.94 -65.80
CA ALA A 231 73.75 -25.77 -67.00
C ALA A 231 74.41 -25.06 -68.20
N GLN A 232 74.06 -23.79 -68.43
CA GLN A 232 74.63 -22.98 -69.51
C GLN A 232 76.14 -22.75 -69.33
N SER A 233 76.60 -22.49 -68.11
CA SER A 233 78.03 -22.31 -67.79
C SER A 233 78.82 -23.62 -67.96
N LEU A 234 78.23 -24.77 -67.61
CA LEU A 234 78.81 -26.10 -67.86
C LEU A 234 78.89 -26.43 -69.36
N GLU A 235 77.86 -26.11 -70.14
CA GLU A 235 77.88 -26.26 -71.60
C GLU A 235 78.98 -25.40 -72.25
N ALA A 236 79.12 -24.14 -71.81
CA ALA A 236 80.20 -23.26 -72.26
C ALA A 236 81.59 -23.82 -71.95
N ASN A 237 81.77 -24.45 -70.77
CA ASN A 237 83.02 -25.12 -70.40
C ASN A 237 83.33 -26.31 -71.33
N VAL A 238 82.33 -27.15 -71.62
CA VAL A 238 82.50 -28.29 -72.54
C VAL A 238 82.88 -27.80 -73.94
N GLU A 239 82.25 -26.72 -74.42
CA GLU A 239 82.54 -26.18 -75.74
C GLU A 239 83.92 -25.50 -75.82
N ALA A 240 84.34 -24.79 -74.77
CA ALA A 240 85.70 -24.27 -74.65
C ALA A 240 86.77 -25.38 -74.72
N GLN A 241 86.52 -26.52 -74.08
CA GLN A 241 87.45 -27.65 -74.08
C GLN A 241 87.59 -28.33 -75.46
N LYS A 242 86.55 -28.34 -76.30
CA LYS A 242 86.62 -28.88 -77.66
C LYS A 242 87.52 -28.05 -78.58
N LEU A 243 87.61 -26.74 -78.36
CA LEU A 243 88.42 -25.83 -79.17
C LEU A 243 89.93 -25.95 -78.87
N VAL A 244 90.32 -26.43 -77.69
CA VAL A 244 91.72 -26.59 -77.28
C VAL A 244 92.54 -27.46 -78.26
N PRO A 245 92.13 -28.70 -78.61
CA PRO A 245 92.89 -29.52 -79.55
C PRO A 245 92.94 -28.94 -80.97
N GLU A 246 91.88 -28.23 -81.41
CA GLU A 246 91.85 -27.59 -82.73
C GLU A 246 92.82 -26.40 -82.81
N ILE A 247 92.89 -25.58 -81.77
CA ILE A 247 93.86 -24.48 -81.66
C ILE A 247 95.29 -25.04 -81.64
N GLN A 248 95.53 -26.11 -80.89
CA GLN A 248 96.84 -26.75 -80.79
C GLN A 248 97.33 -27.27 -82.15
N ALA A 249 96.46 -27.95 -82.91
CA ALA A 249 96.79 -28.46 -84.24
C ALA A 249 97.12 -27.35 -85.25
N LEU A 250 96.44 -26.20 -85.16
CA LEU A 250 96.73 -25.03 -86.00
C LEU A 250 98.05 -24.35 -85.61
N GLN A 251 98.40 -24.31 -84.32
CA GLN A 251 99.70 -23.80 -83.85
C GLN A 251 100.87 -24.66 -84.35
N ASP A 252 100.70 -25.99 -84.36
CA ASP A 252 101.72 -26.90 -84.88
C ASP A 252 101.95 -26.70 -86.39
N GLN A 253 100.88 -26.43 -87.15
CA GLN A 253 100.98 -26.10 -88.57
C GLN A 253 101.67 -24.75 -88.82
N GLU A 254 101.43 -23.73 -87.98
CA GLU A 254 102.11 -22.43 -88.08
C GLU A 254 103.63 -22.57 -87.87
N GLN A 255 104.04 -23.42 -86.91
CA GLN A 255 105.46 -23.69 -86.67
C GLN A 255 106.13 -24.43 -87.83
N ALA A 256 105.42 -25.33 -88.51
CA ALA A 256 105.93 -26.02 -89.69
C ALA A 256 106.18 -25.04 -90.85
N PHE A 257 105.22 -24.15 -91.15
CA PHE A 257 105.37 -23.12 -92.19
C PHE A 257 106.56 -22.18 -91.93
N ARG A 258 106.80 -21.79 -90.66
CA ARG A 258 107.97 -20.97 -90.31
C ARG A 258 109.30 -21.65 -90.64
N ARG A 259 109.41 -22.97 -90.43
CA ARG A 259 110.64 -23.74 -90.73
C ARG A 259 110.94 -23.79 -92.23
N ASP A 260 109.92 -24.00 -93.06
CA ASP A 260 110.07 -24.09 -94.51
C ASP A 260 110.55 -22.75 -95.11
N ARG A 261 110.05 -21.62 -94.60
CA ARG A 261 110.47 -20.27 -95.01
C ARG A 261 111.95 -20.00 -94.73
N ASP A 262 112.44 -20.40 -93.56
CA ASP A 262 113.83 -20.19 -93.17
C ASP A 262 114.80 -21.04 -94.01
N ALA A 263 114.39 -22.23 -94.45
CA ALA A 263 115.18 -23.09 -95.34
C ALA A 263 115.30 -22.49 -96.76
N LEU A 264 114.21 -21.91 -97.27
CA LEU A 264 114.14 -21.25 -98.58
C LEU A 264 115.12 -20.08 -98.70
N SER A 265 115.21 -19.27 -97.63
CA SER A 265 116.14 -18.14 -97.58
C SER A 265 117.62 -18.56 -97.62
N ARG A 266 117.97 -19.75 -97.12
CA ARG A 266 119.36 -20.25 -97.12
C ARG A 266 119.78 -20.75 -98.50
N ILE A 267 118.93 -21.54 -99.15
CA ILE A 267 119.20 -22.11 -100.48
C ILE A 267 119.36 -21.00 -101.54
N GLY A 268 118.57 -19.92 -101.45
CA GLY A 268 118.72 -18.77 -102.34
C GLY A 268 120.05 -18.01 -102.19
N ALA A 269 120.67 -18.03 -101.01
CA ALA A 269 121.98 -17.42 -100.78
C ALA A 269 123.11 -18.23 -101.43
N ASP A 270 123.10 -19.56 -101.24
CA ASP A 270 124.11 -20.47 -101.77
C ASP A 270 124.14 -20.46 -103.32
N ALA A 271 122.97 -20.35 -103.97
CA ALA A 271 122.86 -20.27 -105.43
C ALA A 271 123.49 -18.98 -106.01
N GLN A 272 123.44 -17.86 -105.28
CA GLN A 272 124.09 -16.62 -105.71
C GLN A 272 125.62 -16.69 -105.64
N GLU A 273 126.16 -17.39 -104.64
CA GLU A 273 127.61 -17.53 -104.45
C GLU A 273 128.24 -18.37 -105.58
N ALA A 274 127.63 -19.51 -105.90
CA ALA A 274 128.08 -20.37 -107.01
C ALA A 274 128.08 -19.64 -108.38
N ARG A 275 127.12 -18.73 -108.62
CA ARG A 275 127.10 -17.89 -109.84
C ARG A 275 128.31 -16.96 -109.94
N ARG A 276 128.76 -16.39 -108.83
CA ARG A 276 129.92 -15.47 -108.81
C ARG A 276 131.22 -16.20 -109.10
N ASP A 277 131.39 -17.39 -108.53
CA ASP A 277 132.61 -18.18 -108.73
C ASP A 277 132.77 -18.67 -110.18
N LEU A 278 131.66 -19.03 -110.85
CA LEU A 278 131.66 -19.35 -112.29
C LEU A 278 132.21 -18.22 -113.15
N GLU A 279 131.75 -16.99 -112.88
CA GLU A 279 132.16 -15.84 -113.69
C GLU A 279 133.64 -15.50 -113.45
N ARG A 280 134.15 -15.67 -112.22
CA ARG A 280 135.58 -15.49 -111.90
C ARG A 280 136.47 -16.48 -112.65
N LEU A 281 136.12 -17.78 -112.61
CA LEU A 281 136.91 -18.85 -113.25
C LEU A 281 137.00 -18.68 -114.78
N LYS A 282 135.95 -18.13 -115.39
CA LYS A 282 135.89 -17.86 -116.83
C LYS A 282 136.90 -16.79 -117.27
N VAL A 283 137.02 -15.71 -116.50
CA VAL A 283 137.95 -14.59 -116.78
C VAL A 283 139.39 -15.05 -116.63
N GLU A 284 139.71 -15.73 -115.53
CA GLU A 284 141.06 -16.22 -115.24
C GLU A 284 141.57 -17.21 -116.32
N GLY A 285 140.70 -18.09 -116.81
CA GLY A 285 141.04 -19.03 -117.88
C GLY A 285 141.33 -18.35 -119.24
N THR A 286 140.63 -17.26 -119.55
CA THR A 286 140.87 -16.50 -120.80
C THR A 286 142.20 -15.72 -120.79
N GLU A 287 142.63 -15.21 -119.64
CA GLU A 287 143.90 -14.48 -119.55
C GLU A 287 145.12 -15.39 -119.72
N LEU A 288 145.06 -16.61 -119.17
CA LEU A 288 146.12 -17.61 -119.32
C LEU A 288 146.27 -18.07 -120.78
N GLY A 289 145.16 -18.27 -121.49
CA GLY A 289 145.19 -18.63 -122.93
C GLY A 289 145.85 -17.56 -123.81
N ASN A 290 145.66 -16.28 -123.48
CA ASN A 290 146.31 -15.17 -124.19
C ASN A 290 147.82 -15.13 -123.95
N LYS A 291 148.29 -15.45 -122.74
CA LYS A 291 149.72 -15.49 -122.38
C LYS A 291 150.47 -16.61 -123.09
N LEU A 292 149.86 -17.79 -123.21
CA LEU A 292 150.43 -18.92 -123.95
C LEU A 292 150.63 -18.57 -125.43
N SER A 293 149.65 -17.90 -126.03
CA SER A 293 149.64 -17.54 -127.46
C SER A 293 150.78 -16.61 -127.86
N MET A 294 151.24 -15.71 -126.97
CA MET A 294 152.35 -14.78 -127.26
C MET A 294 153.72 -15.46 -127.34
N LEU A 295 153.91 -16.64 -126.73
CA LEU A 295 155.19 -17.35 -126.75
C LEU A 295 155.45 -18.06 -128.10
N HIS A 296 154.42 -18.34 -128.90
CA HIS A 296 154.53 -19.20 -130.10
C HIS A 296 154.98 -18.51 -131.41
N LEU A 297 155.09 -17.17 -131.50
CA LEU A 297 155.00 -16.44 -132.79
C LEU A 297 156.27 -15.77 -133.37
N GLY A 298 157.51 -15.97 -132.88
CA GLY A 298 158.72 -15.29 -133.41
C GLY A 298 159.95 -16.18 -133.67
N ASP A 299 160.60 -15.97 -134.82
CA ASP A 299 161.70 -16.75 -135.44
C ASP A 299 163.01 -16.78 -134.62
N HIS A 300 163.78 -17.86 -134.77
CA HIS A 300 164.76 -18.43 -133.82
C HIS A 300 166.02 -17.61 -133.49
N GLN A 301 166.15 -16.36 -133.91
CA GLN A 301 167.36 -15.58 -133.66
C GLN A 301 167.17 -14.27 -132.87
N ASP A 302 165.93 -13.90 -132.49
CA ASP A 302 165.71 -12.72 -131.64
C ASP A 302 164.40 -12.75 -130.81
N THR A 303 164.04 -13.88 -130.21
CA THR A 303 162.85 -13.97 -129.35
C THR A 303 163.15 -13.51 -127.91
N HIS A 304 162.36 -12.55 -127.42
CA HIS A 304 162.53 -11.90 -126.10
C HIS A 304 161.36 -12.21 -125.18
N CYS A 305 161.60 -12.27 -123.87
CA CYS A 305 160.56 -12.53 -122.86
C CYS A 305 159.49 -11.41 -122.79
N PRO A 306 158.18 -11.71 -122.89
CA PRO A 306 157.12 -10.68 -122.94
C PRO A 306 156.85 -9.95 -121.60
N LEU A 307 157.53 -10.34 -120.51
CA LEU A 307 157.46 -9.63 -119.23
C LEU A 307 158.71 -8.78 -118.92
N CYS A 308 159.89 -9.14 -119.45
CA CYS A 308 161.15 -8.49 -119.07
C CYS A 308 162.13 -8.21 -120.22
N ASN A 309 161.79 -8.59 -121.46
CA ASN A 309 162.47 -8.24 -122.70
C ASN A 309 163.98 -8.60 -122.80
N THR A 310 164.39 -9.68 -122.13
CA THR A 310 165.72 -10.33 -122.27
C THR A 310 165.67 -11.45 -123.32
N GLN A 311 166.74 -11.68 -124.10
CA GLN A 311 166.85 -12.78 -125.07
C GLN A 311 166.65 -14.14 -124.38
N LEU A 312 165.69 -14.92 -124.85
CA LEU A 312 165.33 -16.22 -124.28
C LEU A 312 166.04 -17.37 -125.01
N GLY A 313 166.79 -18.18 -124.26
CA GLY A 313 167.30 -19.47 -124.72
C GLY A 313 166.21 -20.55 -124.72
N GLU A 314 166.39 -21.57 -125.56
CA GLU A 314 165.41 -22.61 -125.93
C GLU A 314 164.79 -23.37 -124.73
N GLU A 315 165.55 -23.65 -123.66
CA GLU A 315 165.04 -24.36 -122.46
C GLU A 315 164.02 -23.54 -121.66
N SER A 316 164.18 -22.22 -121.56
CA SER A 316 163.34 -21.36 -120.72
C SER A 316 161.94 -21.14 -121.31
N ARG A 317 161.78 -21.32 -122.63
CA ARG A 317 160.49 -21.18 -123.31
C ARG A 317 159.60 -22.40 -123.13
N GLY A 318 160.15 -23.61 -123.24
CA GLY A 318 159.40 -24.85 -123.08
C GLY A 318 158.78 -25.02 -121.69
N HIS A 319 159.44 -24.50 -120.64
CA HIS A 319 158.94 -24.59 -119.26
C HIS A 319 157.74 -23.65 -118.99
N LEU A 320 157.68 -22.49 -119.67
CA LEU A 320 156.58 -21.53 -119.55
C LEU A 320 155.31 -22.04 -120.26
N GLU A 321 155.45 -22.71 -121.41
CA GLU A 321 154.31 -23.29 -122.14
C GLU A 321 153.62 -24.39 -121.31
N THR A 322 154.39 -25.34 -120.75
CA THR A 322 153.82 -26.44 -119.94
C THR A 322 153.11 -25.95 -118.67
N THR A 323 153.59 -24.87 -118.06
CA THR A 323 152.99 -24.34 -116.83
C THR A 323 151.63 -23.69 -117.11
N TYR A 324 151.53 -22.91 -118.19
CA TYR A 324 150.27 -22.26 -118.56
C TYR A 324 149.22 -23.26 -119.09
N GLU A 325 149.63 -24.32 -119.78
CA GLU A 325 148.69 -25.38 -120.20
C GLU A 325 148.07 -26.10 -119.00
N ALA A 326 148.86 -26.44 -117.97
CA ALA A 326 148.37 -27.09 -116.77
C ALA A 326 147.37 -26.23 -115.97
N GLU A 327 147.61 -24.91 -115.86
CA GLU A 327 146.69 -24.01 -115.15
C GLU A 327 145.35 -23.82 -115.86
N ILE A 328 145.33 -23.83 -117.21
CA ILE A 328 144.08 -23.72 -117.98
C ILE A 328 143.19 -24.95 -117.78
N GLU A 329 143.78 -26.13 -117.66
CA GLU A 329 143.03 -27.37 -117.49
C GLU A 329 142.39 -27.48 -116.09
N ASP A 330 143.09 -27.07 -115.02
CA ASP A 330 142.51 -26.98 -113.66
C ASP A 330 141.30 -26.02 -113.60
N LYS A 331 141.42 -24.84 -114.23
CA LYS A 331 140.34 -23.85 -114.26
C LYS A 331 139.12 -24.34 -115.02
N ARG A 332 139.30 -25.11 -116.11
CA ARG A 332 138.19 -25.73 -116.85
C ARG A 332 137.44 -26.76 -116.02
N ASN A 333 138.16 -27.62 -115.28
CA ASN A 333 137.54 -28.62 -114.43
C ASN A 333 136.72 -27.96 -113.30
N ARG A 334 137.27 -26.93 -112.64
CA ARG A 334 136.55 -26.15 -111.62
C ARG A 334 135.31 -25.45 -112.17
N TYR A 335 135.37 -24.92 -113.38
CA TYR A 335 134.20 -24.29 -114.01
C TYR A 335 133.06 -25.31 -114.25
N ALA A 336 133.39 -26.54 -114.64
CA ALA A 336 132.39 -27.59 -114.85
C ALA A 336 131.70 -28.02 -113.54
N GLU A 337 132.46 -28.21 -112.46
CA GLU A 337 131.91 -28.58 -111.13
C GLU A 337 130.98 -27.49 -110.57
N THR A 338 131.41 -26.22 -110.60
CA THR A 338 130.60 -25.11 -110.07
C THR A 338 129.31 -24.91 -110.89
N ASN A 339 129.33 -25.16 -112.20
CA ASN A 339 128.14 -25.10 -113.05
C ASN A 339 127.11 -26.19 -112.72
N GLN A 340 127.58 -27.37 -112.32
CA GLN A 340 126.70 -28.47 -111.94
C GLN A 340 126.05 -28.22 -110.57
N LEU A 341 126.82 -27.72 -109.60
CA LEU A 341 126.30 -27.34 -108.28
C LEU A 341 125.22 -26.25 -108.38
N LEU A 342 125.43 -25.24 -109.24
CA LEU A 342 124.47 -24.17 -109.44
C LEU A 342 123.11 -24.69 -109.95
N LYS A 343 123.12 -25.62 -110.90
CA LYS A 343 121.88 -26.22 -111.41
C LYS A 343 121.11 -27.00 -110.35
N GLU A 344 121.79 -27.70 -109.44
CA GLU A 344 121.12 -28.41 -108.35
C GLU A 344 120.47 -27.47 -107.34
N LEU A 345 121.13 -26.34 -107.03
CA LEU A 345 120.60 -25.34 -106.10
C LEU A 345 119.37 -24.63 -106.68
N GLU A 346 119.40 -24.24 -107.96
CA GLU A 346 118.24 -23.62 -108.63
C GLU A 346 117.01 -24.54 -108.68
N LEU A 347 117.22 -25.85 -108.80
CA LEU A 347 116.14 -26.84 -108.84
C LEU A 347 115.50 -27.05 -107.45
N LYS A 348 116.31 -27.02 -106.39
CA LYS A 348 115.83 -27.07 -104.99
C LYS A 348 115.11 -25.79 -104.57
N GLU A 349 115.58 -24.63 -105.01
CA GLU A 349 114.91 -23.35 -104.73
C GLU A 349 113.49 -23.33 -105.31
N LYS A 350 113.33 -23.84 -106.53
CA LYS A 350 112.04 -23.85 -107.22
C LYS A 350 111.00 -24.77 -106.58
N SER A 351 111.39 -25.94 -106.07
CA SER A 351 110.45 -26.88 -105.43
C SER A 351 109.94 -26.41 -104.06
N LEU A 352 110.80 -25.73 -103.28
CA LEU A 352 110.42 -25.16 -101.98
C LEU A 352 109.59 -23.88 -102.13
N ALA A 353 109.84 -23.06 -103.16
CA ALA A 353 109.05 -21.86 -103.45
C ALA A 353 107.57 -22.17 -103.76
N GLU A 354 107.30 -23.32 -104.40
CA GLU A 354 105.93 -23.76 -104.70
C GLU A 354 105.17 -24.28 -103.45
N SER A 355 105.86 -24.81 -102.42
CA SER A 355 105.22 -25.30 -101.19
C SER A 355 104.91 -24.19 -100.17
N ALA A 356 105.70 -23.10 -100.15
CA ALA A 356 105.55 -22.00 -99.19
C ALA A 356 104.47 -20.96 -99.58
N GLY A 357 103.97 -20.98 -100.82
CA GLY A 357 103.36 -19.80 -101.44
C GLY A 357 101.83 -19.57 -101.34
N ARG A 358 100.99 -20.35 -100.63
CA ARG A 358 99.51 -20.14 -100.70
C ARG A 358 98.64 -20.23 -99.43
N ASN A 359 99.10 -20.59 -98.22
CA ASN A 359 98.18 -20.88 -97.09
C ASN A 359 98.47 -20.25 -95.70
N GLU A 360 99.41 -19.30 -95.55
CA GLU A 360 99.82 -18.77 -94.22
C GLU A 360 98.82 -17.76 -93.60
N VAL A 361 98.20 -16.91 -94.44
CA VAL A 361 97.29 -15.84 -93.97
C VAL A 361 95.96 -16.40 -93.43
N GLU A 362 95.43 -17.44 -94.06
CA GLU A 362 94.17 -18.07 -93.63
C GLU A 362 94.33 -18.87 -92.33
N LEU A 363 95.50 -19.48 -92.13
CA LEU A 363 95.85 -20.18 -90.89
C LEU A 363 95.86 -19.22 -89.69
N THR A 364 96.53 -18.07 -89.82
CA THR A 364 96.65 -17.05 -88.77
C THR A 364 95.30 -16.44 -88.38
N ARG A 365 94.44 -16.18 -89.38
CA ARG A 365 93.07 -15.69 -89.16
C ARG A 365 92.24 -16.68 -88.35
N ARG A 366 92.27 -17.96 -88.72
CA ARG A 366 91.50 -19.01 -88.05
C ARG A 366 91.99 -19.28 -86.64
N LEU A 367 93.30 -19.24 -86.42
CA LEU A 367 93.90 -19.36 -85.08
C LEU A 367 93.43 -18.24 -84.14
N THR A 368 93.44 -16.99 -84.62
CA THR A 368 93.03 -15.82 -83.82
C THR A 368 91.55 -15.90 -83.45
N GLN A 369 90.69 -16.29 -84.40
CA GLN A 369 89.25 -16.43 -84.18
C GLN A 369 88.92 -17.52 -83.14
N LEU A 370 89.51 -18.72 -83.27
CA LEU A 370 89.23 -19.81 -82.34
C LEU A 370 89.78 -19.53 -80.94
N THR A 371 90.93 -18.85 -80.84
CA THR A 371 91.52 -18.44 -79.54
C THR A 371 90.64 -17.42 -78.82
N ALA A 372 90.09 -16.43 -79.54
CA ALA A 372 89.15 -15.47 -78.96
C ALA A 372 87.86 -16.14 -78.49
N GLN A 373 87.32 -17.07 -79.29
CA GLN A 373 86.12 -17.84 -78.93
C GLN A 373 86.34 -18.73 -77.70
N GLN A 374 87.52 -19.37 -77.58
CA GLN A 374 87.90 -20.18 -76.43
C GLN A 374 88.03 -19.34 -75.15
N MET A 375 88.57 -18.12 -75.23
CA MET A 375 88.67 -17.21 -74.09
C MET A 375 87.28 -16.74 -73.59
N ASP A 376 86.37 -16.36 -74.48
CA ASP A 376 85.02 -15.91 -74.07
C ASP A 376 84.21 -17.04 -73.41
N LEU A 377 84.27 -18.26 -73.97
CA LEU A 377 83.62 -19.44 -73.37
C LEU A 377 84.27 -19.83 -72.03
N SER A 378 85.60 -19.71 -71.90
CA SER A 378 86.31 -19.97 -70.64
C SER A 378 85.96 -18.95 -69.55
N ARG A 379 85.71 -17.68 -69.91
CA ARG A 379 85.21 -16.66 -68.97
C ARG A 379 83.83 -17.01 -68.44
N GLN A 380 82.92 -17.46 -69.31
CA GLN A 380 81.58 -17.91 -68.90
C GLN A 380 81.64 -19.17 -68.02
N ALA A 381 82.61 -20.06 -68.25
CA ALA A 381 82.86 -21.23 -67.43
C ALA A 381 83.47 -20.90 -66.04
N ALA A 382 84.21 -19.80 -65.91
CA ALA A 382 84.82 -19.41 -64.64
C ALA A 382 83.78 -19.03 -63.56
N GLU A 383 82.55 -18.71 -63.97
CA GLU A 383 81.43 -18.40 -63.07
C GLU A 383 80.78 -19.66 -62.46
N THR A 384 81.08 -20.87 -62.97
CA THR A 384 80.43 -22.12 -62.53
C THR A 384 80.53 -22.38 -61.01
N PRO A 385 81.69 -22.25 -60.34
CA PRO A 385 81.80 -22.57 -58.92
C PRO A 385 80.95 -21.65 -58.03
N GLY A 386 80.92 -20.35 -58.35
CA GLY A 386 80.10 -19.38 -57.62
C GLY A 386 78.60 -19.63 -57.80
N LEU A 387 78.17 -19.94 -59.03
CA LEU A 387 76.78 -20.30 -59.32
C LEU A 387 76.34 -21.61 -58.66
N GLN A 388 77.25 -22.60 -58.52
CA GLN A 388 76.98 -23.85 -57.82
C GLN A 388 76.83 -23.65 -56.31
N GLU A 389 77.66 -22.80 -55.70
CA GLU A 389 77.55 -22.44 -54.28
C GLU A 389 76.23 -21.71 -54.01
N GLU A 390 75.87 -20.70 -54.80
CA GLU A 390 74.58 -20.00 -54.72
C GLU A 390 73.38 -20.95 -54.90
N LEU A 391 73.46 -21.89 -55.86
CA LEU A 391 72.41 -22.88 -56.09
C LEU A 391 72.24 -23.80 -54.87
N SER A 392 73.33 -24.28 -54.30
CA SER A 392 73.29 -25.15 -53.12
C SER A 392 72.69 -24.44 -51.89
N GLY A 393 73.03 -23.16 -51.69
CA GLY A 393 72.45 -22.32 -50.64
C GLY A 393 70.96 -22.11 -50.82
N ALA A 394 70.52 -21.74 -52.03
CA ALA A 394 69.11 -21.56 -52.35
C ALA A 394 68.30 -22.87 -52.23
N GLN A 395 68.87 -24.02 -52.61
CA GLN A 395 68.24 -25.33 -52.44
C GLN A 395 68.07 -25.72 -50.96
N ALA A 396 69.09 -25.45 -50.12
CA ALA A 396 69.01 -25.71 -48.69
C ALA A 396 67.94 -24.84 -48.01
N GLU A 397 67.86 -23.56 -48.37
CA GLU A 397 66.85 -22.64 -47.85
C GLU A 397 65.44 -23.05 -48.29
N LEU A 398 65.26 -23.43 -49.57
CA LEU A 398 63.99 -23.95 -50.08
C LEU A 398 63.53 -25.18 -49.29
N LEU A 399 64.42 -26.13 -49.05
CA LEU A 399 64.12 -27.34 -48.29
C LEU A 399 63.69 -27.00 -46.86
N ALA A 400 64.36 -26.03 -46.22
CA ALA A 400 64.01 -25.56 -44.89
C ALA A 400 62.60 -24.92 -44.86
N ARG A 401 62.28 -24.04 -45.81
CA ARG A 401 60.95 -23.42 -45.91
C ARG A 401 59.83 -24.44 -46.15
N ARG A 402 60.03 -25.40 -47.07
CA ARG A 402 59.08 -26.49 -47.31
C ARG A 402 58.87 -27.36 -46.08
N ARG A 403 59.94 -27.73 -45.38
CA ARG A 403 59.82 -28.47 -44.10
C ARG A 403 59.00 -27.71 -43.06
N MET A 404 59.19 -26.40 -42.93
CA MET A 404 58.41 -25.59 -42.00
C MET A 404 56.91 -25.64 -42.33
N VAL A 405 56.53 -25.59 -43.61
CA VAL A 405 55.13 -25.70 -44.06
C VAL A 405 54.59 -27.11 -43.87
N ASP A 406 55.27 -28.12 -44.42
CA ASP A 406 54.80 -29.52 -44.47
C ASP A 406 54.66 -30.14 -43.07
N GLN A 407 55.61 -29.84 -42.19
CA GLN A 407 55.58 -30.31 -40.80
C GLN A 407 54.83 -29.35 -39.87
N ALA A 408 54.20 -28.30 -40.41
CA ALA A 408 53.44 -27.35 -39.64
C ALA A 408 54.25 -26.71 -38.47
N GLN A 409 55.56 -26.49 -38.68
CA GLN A 409 56.49 -25.95 -37.69
C GLN A 409 56.48 -24.41 -37.63
N PHE A 410 55.31 -23.80 -37.81
CA PHE A 410 55.09 -22.36 -37.70
C PHE A 410 53.89 -22.09 -36.80
N GLY A 411 53.90 -20.93 -36.13
CA GLY A 411 52.80 -20.47 -35.28
C GLY A 411 52.45 -21.44 -34.14
N GLN A 412 53.46 -22.06 -33.50
CA GLN A 412 53.24 -23.06 -32.45
C GLN A 412 52.47 -22.48 -31.25
N ALA A 413 52.75 -21.23 -30.88
CA ALA A 413 52.02 -20.54 -29.81
C ALA A 413 50.55 -20.31 -30.19
N GLU A 414 50.28 -19.86 -31.42
CA GLU A 414 48.94 -19.64 -31.94
C GLU A 414 48.15 -20.94 -32.04
N ARG A 415 48.78 -22.06 -32.40
CA ARG A 415 48.15 -23.39 -32.41
C ARG A 415 47.80 -23.89 -31.02
N GLN A 416 48.69 -23.69 -30.04
CA GLN A 416 48.41 -24.03 -28.64
C GLN A 416 47.24 -23.19 -28.10
N GLN A 417 47.25 -21.88 -28.37
CA GLN A 417 46.16 -21.01 -27.99
C GLN A 417 44.85 -21.39 -28.69
N LEU A 418 44.90 -21.77 -29.97
CA LEU A 418 43.75 -22.23 -30.73
C LEU A 418 43.14 -23.49 -30.09
N ALA A 419 43.95 -24.45 -29.67
CA ALA A 419 43.46 -25.66 -28.99
C ALA A 419 42.75 -25.32 -27.66
N ILE A 420 43.29 -24.38 -26.87
CA ILE A 420 42.65 -23.91 -25.63
C ILE A 420 41.30 -23.25 -25.93
N VAL A 421 41.25 -22.37 -26.92
CA VAL A 421 40.02 -21.66 -27.31
C VAL A 421 38.98 -22.64 -27.87
N GLU A 422 39.39 -23.66 -28.63
CA GLU A 422 38.51 -24.72 -29.13
C GLU A 422 37.89 -25.56 -28.01
N GLU A 423 38.68 -25.89 -26.98
CA GLU A 423 38.18 -26.57 -25.78
C GLU A 423 37.17 -25.69 -25.02
N GLN A 424 37.49 -24.40 -24.82
CA GLN A 424 36.59 -23.42 -24.21
C GLN A 424 35.30 -23.24 -25.00
N LEU A 425 35.36 -23.24 -26.34
CA LEU A 425 34.17 -23.22 -27.20
C LEU A 425 33.32 -24.48 -27.03
N ALA A 426 33.95 -25.66 -26.91
CA ALA A 426 33.23 -26.91 -26.71
C ALA A 426 32.51 -26.96 -25.35
N THR A 427 33.16 -26.51 -24.27
CA THR A 427 32.54 -26.47 -22.93
C THR A 427 31.44 -25.43 -22.87
N THR A 428 31.69 -24.22 -23.35
CA THR A 428 30.72 -23.11 -23.37
C THR A 428 29.54 -23.44 -24.29
N GLY A 429 29.80 -24.12 -25.42
CA GLY A 429 28.77 -24.59 -26.34
C GLY A 429 27.84 -25.62 -25.69
N LYS A 430 28.37 -26.56 -24.89
CA LYS A 430 27.56 -27.50 -24.11
C LYS A 430 26.71 -26.79 -23.06
N GLU A 431 27.31 -25.90 -22.26
CA GLU A 431 26.59 -25.11 -21.25
C GLU A 431 25.46 -24.29 -21.90
N ARG A 432 25.72 -23.65 -23.05
CA ARG A 432 24.72 -22.92 -23.84
C ARG A 432 23.53 -23.81 -24.19
N THR A 433 23.77 -24.99 -24.76
CA THR A 433 22.68 -25.91 -25.14
C THR A 433 21.87 -26.39 -23.94
N THR A 434 22.52 -26.68 -22.81
CA THR A 434 21.83 -27.08 -21.58
C THR A 434 20.94 -25.95 -21.03
N LEU A 435 21.42 -24.71 -21.06
CA LEU A 435 20.65 -23.55 -20.62
C LEU A 435 19.49 -23.22 -21.57
N GLU A 436 19.70 -23.32 -22.88
CA GLU A 436 18.64 -23.16 -23.89
C GLU A 436 17.50 -24.18 -23.68
N GLU A 437 17.83 -25.45 -23.40
CA GLU A 437 16.85 -26.49 -23.07
C GLU A 437 16.13 -26.21 -21.75
N ALA A 438 16.86 -25.80 -20.70
CA ALA A 438 16.30 -25.46 -19.40
C ALA A 438 15.35 -24.26 -19.45
N LEU A 439 15.53 -23.35 -20.41
CA LEU A 439 14.69 -22.15 -20.61
C LEU A 439 13.46 -22.39 -21.49
N ARG A 440 13.35 -23.54 -22.14
CA ARG A 440 12.17 -23.91 -22.96
C ARG A 440 10.81 -23.75 -22.26
N PRO A 441 10.63 -24.10 -20.96
CA PRO A 441 9.36 -23.92 -20.27
C PRO A 441 9.07 -22.47 -19.83
N LEU A 442 10.00 -21.51 -19.98
CA LEU A 442 9.86 -20.14 -19.48
C LEU A 442 8.55 -19.46 -19.92
N PRO A 443 8.12 -19.51 -21.20
CA PRO A 443 6.84 -18.89 -21.60
C PRO A 443 5.64 -19.53 -20.90
N GLN A 444 5.66 -20.84 -20.68
CA GLN A 444 4.58 -21.58 -20.02
C GLN A 444 4.52 -21.27 -18.52
N VAL A 445 5.67 -21.23 -17.83
CA VAL A 445 5.75 -20.86 -16.41
C VAL A 445 5.29 -19.43 -16.20
N LYS A 446 5.69 -18.50 -17.08
CA LYS A 446 5.24 -17.10 -17.03
C LYS A 446 3.72 -16.98 -17.18
N ALA A 447 3.13 -17.67 -18.17
CA ALA A 447 1.69 -17.69 -18.37
C ALA A 447 0.95 -18.33 -17.18
N SER A 448 1.49 -19.41 -16.60
CA SER A 448 0.94 -20.04 -15.41
C SER A 448 0.97 -19.08 -14.21
N TYR A 449 2.10 -18.40 -13.96
CA TYR A 449 2.19 -17.38 -12.91
C TYR A 449 1.14 -16.28 -13.06
N GLU A 450 0.99 -15.72 -14.27
CA GLU A 450 -0.01 -14.69 -14.57
C GLU A 450 -1.44 -15.20 -14.33
N GLN A 451 -1.74 -16.44 -14.73
CA GLN A 451 -3.03 -17.09 -14.49
C GLN A 451 -3.30 -17.30 -12.99
N GLU A 452 -2.34 -17.85 -12.25
CA GLU A 452 -2.50 -18.09 -10.81
C GLU A 452 -2.68 -16.78 -10.04
N MET A 453 -1.97 -15.72 -10.44
CA MET A 453 -2.13 -14.36 -9.89
C MET A 453 -3.53 -13.79 -10.16
N ALA A 454 -4.05 -13.93 -11.38
CA ALA A 454 -5.39 -13.45 -11.72
C ALA A 454 -6.48 -14.20 -10.92
N GLN A 455 -6.31 -15.50 -10.71
CA GLN A 455 -7.21 -16.29 -9.86
C GLN A 455 -7.14 -15.86 -8.39
N MET A 456 -5.94 -15.58 -7.85
CA MET A 456 -5.77 -15.05 -6.50
C MET A 456 -6.49 -13.71 -6.33
N GLU A 457 -6.34 -12.79 -7.28
CA GLU A 457 -7.04 -11.50 -7.25
C GLU A 457 -8.57 -11.66 -7.31
N SER A 458 -9.07 -12.59 -8.13
CA SER A 458 -10.51 -12.92 -8.19
C SER A 458 -11.04 -13.42 -6.84
N LEU A 459 -10.31 -14.31 -6.17
CA LEU A 459 -10.67 -14.80 -4.83
C LEU A 459 -10.66 -13.67 -3.79
N ARG A 460 -9.66 -12.77 -3.83
CA ARG A 460 -9.62 -11.59 -2.94
C ARG A 460 -10.83 -10.68 -3.15
N ARG A 461 -11.21 -10.41 -4.41
CA ARG A 461 -12.41 -9.61 -4.74
C ARG A 461 -13.71 -10.27 -4.30
N GLN A 462 -13.80 -11.61 -4.33
CA GLN A 462 -14.98 -12.34 -3.82
C GLN A 462 -15.07 -12.28 -2.28
N ARG A 463 -13.93 -12.28 -1.59
CA ARG A 463 -13.86 -12.26 -0.13
C ARG A 463 -14.22 -10.90 0.47
N GLU A 464 -13.84 -9.81 -0.20
CA GLU A 464 -14.04 -8.43 0.28
C GLU A 464 -15.49 -8.08 0.67
N PRO A 465 -16.52 -8.31 -0.18
CA PRO A 465 -17.91 -8.01 0.19
C PRO A 465 -18.43 -8.90 1.32
N LEU A 466 -18.00 -10.16 1.39
CA LEU A 466 -18.38 -11.08 2.46
C LEU A 466 -17.78 -10.66 3.80
N ALA A 467 -16.53 -10.18 3.82
CA ALA A 467 -15.89 -9.67 5.02
C ALA A 467 -16.57 -8.37 5.51
N ALA A 468 -16.98 -7.50 4.59
CA ALA A 468 -17.79 -6.33 4.94
C ALA A 468 -19.16 -6.72 5.51
N GLN A 469 -19.81 -7.74 4.94
CA GLN A 469 -21.07 -8.28 5.43
C GLN A 469 -20.94 -8.92 6.82
N GLU A 470 -19.89 -9.71 7.06
CA GLU A 470 -19.54 -10.28 8.38
C GLU A 470 -19.41 -9.19 9.44
N HIS A 471 -18.67 -8.11 9.12
CA HIS A 471 -18.49 -6.99 10.02
C HIS A 471 -19.81 -6.30 10.36
N SER A 472 -20.63 -6.00 9.34
CA SER A 472 -21.95 -5.38 9.54
C SER A 472 -22.88 -6.25 10.38
N LEU A 473 -22.90 -7.57 10.16
CA LEU A 473 -23.71 -8.50 10.95
C LEU A 473 -23.25 -8.56 12.41
N ARG A 474 -21.93 -8.52 12.67
CA ARG A 474 -21.40 -8.45 14.05
C ARG A 474 -21.79 -7.17 14.76
N GLU A 475 -21.78 -6.03 14.06
CA GLU A 475 -22.25 -4.75 14.62
C GLU A 475 -23.75 -4.80 14.95
N LEU A 476 -24.57 -5.36 14.05
CA LEU A 476 -26.00 -5.54 14.29
C LEU A 476 -26.26 -6.43 15.50
N LEU A 477 -25.54 -7.54 15.65
CA LEU A 477 -25.65 -8.40 16.83
C LEU A 477 -25.25 -7.71 18.13
N SER A 478 -24.15 -6.95 18.12
CA SER A 478 -23.73 -6.13 19.27
C SER A 478 -24.75 -5.03 19.62
N ARG A 479 -25.46 -4.49 18.63
CA ARG A 479 -26.58 -3.57 18.85
C ARG A 479 -27.78 -4.30 19.43
N SER A 480 -28.14 -5.48 18.92
CA SER A 480 -29.21 -6.32 19.48
C SER A 480 -28.93 -6.73 20.93
N ASP A 481 -27.67 -7.04 21.30
CA ASP A 481 -27.27 -7.31 22.69
C ASP A 481 -27.56 -6.14 23.62
N ARG A 482 -27.29 -4.91 23.18
CA ARG A 482 -27.58 -3.70 23.95
C ARG A 482 -29.08 -3.47 24.08
N MET A 483 -29.82 -3.63 22.98
CA MET A 483 -31.28 -3.51 22.98
C MET A 483 -31.97 -4.54 23.86
N GLU A 484 -31.42 -5.76 23.97
CA GLU A 484 -31.95 -6.81 24.85
C GLU A 484 -31.79 -6.43 26.33
N LYS A 485 -30.65 -5.86 26.72
CA LYS A 485 -30.46 -5.32 28.08
C LYS A 485 -31.41 -4.15 28.36
N ASP A 486 -31.52 -3.22 27.41
CA ASP A 486 -32.45 -2.10 27.53
C ASP A 486 -33.89 -2.60 27.66
N LEU A 487 -34.28 -3.63 26.89
CA LEU A 487 -35.59 -4.25 26.97
C LEU A 487 -35.86 -4.82 28.37
N GLU A 488 -34.92 -5.56 28.95
CA GLU A 488 -35.05 -6.10 30.31
C GLU A 488 -35.18 -4.99 31.37
N GLU A 489 -34.44 -3.90 31.23
CA GLU A 489 -34.53 -2.75 32.13
C GLU A 489 -35.89 -2.05 32.03
N ARG A 490 -36.39 -1.84 30.80
CA ARG A 490 -37.70 -1.22 30.57
C ARG A 490 -38.85 -2.11 31.04
N GLN A 491 -38.76 -3.42 30.88
CA GLN A 491 -39.74 -4.36 31.42
C GLN A 491 -39.78 -4.32 32.96
N ARG A 492 -38.62 -4.24 33.61
CA ARG A 492 -38.54 -4.05 35.07
C ARG A 492 -39.15 -2.71 35.50
N ALA A 493 -38.91 -1.64 34.75
CA ALA A 493 -39.52 -0.35 35.03
C ALA A 493 -41.05 -0.38 34.90
N VAL A 494 -41.60 -1.05 33.89
CA VAL A 494 -43.06 -1.23 33.74
C VAL A 494 -43.64 -1.99 34.93
N ALA A 495 -42.99 -3.07 35.38
CA ALA A 495 -43.43 -3.82 36.56
C ALA A 495 -43.44 -2.93 37.82
N GLY A 496 -42.36 -2.19 38.08
CA GLY A 496 -42.28 -1.28 39.23
C GLY A 496 -43.34 -0.16 39.18
N LEU A 497 -43.61 0.41 38.01
CA LEU A 497 -44.67 1.40 37.83
C LEU A 497 -46.06 0.81 38.06
N ALA A 498 -46.29 -0.45 37.67
CA ALA A 498 -47.54 -1.15 37.90
C ALA A 498 -47.79 -1.40 39.40
N ASP A 499 -46.73 -1.77 40.14
CA ASP A 499 -46.79 -1.93 41.60
C ASP A 499 -47.10 -0.59 42.29
N GLU A 500 -46.40 0.49 41.91
CA GLU A 500 -46.68 1.84 42.43
C GLU A 500 -48.12 2.29 42.12
N LYS A 501 -48.60 2.05 40.90
CA LYS A 501 -49.99 2.34 40.51
C LYS A 501 -50.97 1.59 41.41
N GLY A 502 -50.71 0.30 41.70
CA GLY A 502 -51.51 -0.52 42.60
C GLY A 502 -51.61 0.10 43.99
N LEU A 503 -50.47 0.46 44.58
CA LEU A 503 -50.40 1.10 45.90
C LEU A 503 -51.22 2.40 45.96
N PHE A 504 -51.05 3.28 44.97
CA PHE A 504 -51.84 4.52 44.90
C PHE A 504 -53.33 4.26 44.68
N GLY A 505 -53.69 3.21 43.96
CA GLY A 505 -55.09 2.77 43.80
C GLY A 505 -55.72 2.32 45.12
N GLU A 506 -54.98 1.58 45.94
CA GLU A 506 -55.40 1.21 47.29
C GLU A 506 -55.57 2.45 48.17
N LEU A 507 -54.62 3.39 48.14
CA LEU A 507 -54.71 4.65 48.87
C LEU A 507 -55.91 5.50 48.45
N ALA A 508 -56.17 5.61 47.14
CA ALA A 508 -57.35 6.32 46.64
C ALA A 508 -58.65 5.70 47.15
N THR A 509 -58.73 4.37 47.17
CA THR A 509 -59.88 3.65 47.72
C THR A 509 -60.01 3.86 49.24
N ALA A 510 -58.89 3.79 49.97
CA ALA A 510 -58.86 3.94 51.42
C ALA A 510 -59.25 5.35 51.88
N PHE A 511 -58.82 6.40 51.17
CA PHE A 511 -59.17 7.78 51.51
C PHE A 511 -60.57 8.20 51.02
N GLY A 512 -61.18 7.42 50.14
CA GLY A 512 -62.51 7.70 49.62
C GLY A 512 -63.63 7.58 50.64
N LYS A 513 -64.84 7.96 50.20
CA LYS A 513 -66.05 8.07 51.06
C LYS A 513 -66.50 6.76 51.70
N GLY A 514 -66.15 5.62 51.11
CA GLY A 514 -66.43 4.28 51.65
C GLY A 514 -65.27 3.66 52.43
N GLY A 515 -64.13 4.34 52.53
CA GLY A 515 -62.95 3.87 53.25
C GLY A 515 -62.88 4.46 54.67
N ILE A 516 -61.74 5.06 54.99
CA ILE A 516 -61.44 5.66 56.29
C ILE A 516 -62.51 6.69 56.69
N GLN A 517 -63.03 7.47 55.74
CA GLN A 517 -64.08 8.45 56.03
C GLN A 517 -65.36 7.81 56.59
N ALA A 518 -65.80 6.68 56.03
CA ALA A 518 -66.96 5.94 56.53
C ALA A 518 -66.69 5.40 57.94
N LEU A 519 -65.54 4.78 58.16
CA LEU A 519 -65.13 4.25 59.47
C LEU A 519 -65.07 5.33 60.56
N ILE A 520 -64.62 6.55 60.23
CA ILE A 520 -64.61 7.67 61.17
C ILE A 520 -66.03 8.13 61.50
N ILE A 521 -66.96 8.13 60.54
CA ILE A 521 -68.36 8.49 60.79
C ILE A 521 -69.04 7.40 61.61
N GLU A 522 -68.88 6.13 61.25
CA GLU A 522 -69.46 4.98 61.95
C GLU A 522 -68.98 4.87 63.39
N SER A 523 -67.74 5.25 63.69
CA SER A 523 -67.25 5.33 65.07
C SER A 523 -67.78 6.55 65.85
N ALA A 524 -68.09 7.66 65.17
CA ALA A 524 -68.58 8.88 65.80
C ALA A 524 -70.09 8.85 66.10
N VAL A 525 -70.88 8.14 65.29
CA VAL A 525 -72.34 8.11 65.44
C VAL A 525 -72.81 7.50 66.77
N PRO A 526 -72.31 6.35 67.24
CA PRO A 526 -72.73 5.78 68.53
C PRO A 526 -72.41 6.70 69.71
N GLU A 527 -71.28 7.42 69.68
CA GLU A 527 -70.93 8.42 70.69
C GLU A 527 -71.96 9.56 70.68
N LEU A 528 -72.29 10.08 69.49
CA LEU A 528 -73.28 11.15 69.32
C LEU A 528 -74.68 10.73 69.78
N GLU A 529 -75.13 9.53 69.43
CA GLU A 529 -76.40 8.96 69.87
C GLU A 529 -76.47 8.83 71.39
N ALA A 530 -75.43 8.29 72.02
CA ALA A 530 -75.38 8.08 73.46
C ALA A 530 -75.49 9.41 74.23
N GLU A 531 -74.74 10.43 73.79
CA GLU A 531 -74.79 11.75 74.39
C GLU A 531 -76.15 12.44 74.18
N ALA A 532 -76.73 12.34 72.98
CA ALA A 532 -78.01 12.95 72.67
C ALA A 532 -79.14 12.29 73.49
N ASN A 533 -79.10 10.97 73.65
CA ASN A 533 -80.08 10.24 74.44
C ASN A 533 -79.99 10.55 75.94
N ALA A 534 -78.79 10.75 76.48
CA ALA A 534 -78.63 11.15 77.88
C ALA A 534 -79.33 12.49 78.19
N LEU A 535 -79.26 13.45 77.26
CA LEU A 535 -79.94 14.74 77.38
C LEU A 535 -81.44 14.64 77.09
N LEU A 536 -81.83 13.89 76.05
CA LEU A 536 -83.22 13.72 75.65
C LEU A 536 -84.04 13.01 76.73
N ALA A 537 -83.45 12.01 77.40
CA ALA A 537 -84.10 11.32 78.51
C ALA A 537 -84.45 12.28 79.66
N ARG A 538 -83.56 13.23 80.00
CA ARG A 538 -83.82 14.25 81.04
C ARG A 538 -84.92 15.22 80.63
N LEU A 539 -84.98 15.60 79.35
CA LEU A 539 -85.98 16.52 78.82
C LEU A 539 -87.38 15.90 78.71
N THR A 540 -87.45 14.59 78.58
CA THR A 540 -88.70 13.87 78.24
C THR A 540 -89.17 12.91 79.32
N ASP A 541 -88.43 12.81 80.44
CA ASP A 541 -88.66 11.84 81.51
C ASP A 541 -88.51 10.38 81.02
N GLY A 542 -87.50 10.14 80.17
CA GLY A 542 -87.21 8.83 79.58
C GLY A 542 -88.18 8.37 78.48
N ARG A 543 -89.15 9.20 78.09
CA ARG A 543 -90.18 8.83 77.10
C ARG A 543 -89.72 8.81 75.65
N MET A 544 -88.56 9.40 75.34
CA MET A 544 -88.05 9.48 73.97
C MET A 544 -86.59 9.03 73.89
N ALA A 545 -86.27 8.27 72.83
CA ALA A 545 -84.90 7.87 72.49
C ALA A 545 -84.63 8.12 70.99
N LEU A 546 -83.46 8.66 70.68
CA LEU A 546 -82.95 8.97 69.36
C LEU A 546 -82.03 7.85 68.85
N LYS A 547 -82.18 7.51 67.57
CA LYS A 547 -81.31 6.60 66.82
C LYS A 547 -80.94 7.25 65.48
N LEU A 548 -79.66 7.19 65.13
CA LEU A 548 -79.04 7.67 63.92
C LEU A 548 -78.63 6.45 63.08
N GLU A 549 -79.10 6.38 61.84
CA GLU A 549 -78.68 5.34 60.90
C GLU A 549 -77.83 5.93 59.78
N THR A 550 -76.59 5.45 59.67
CA THR A 550 -75.60 5.94 58.69
C THR A 550 -75.75 5.33 57.29
N GLN A 551 -76.58 4.31 57.17
CA GLN A 551 -76.75 3.54 55.94
C GLN A 551 -78.23 3.25 55.70
N ARG A 552 -78.63 3.28 54.43
CA ARG A 552 -79.95 2.84 53.99
C ARG A 552 -79.84 1.87 52.84
N GLU A 553 -80.62 0.79 52.89
CA GLU A 553 -80.74 -0.11 51.75
C GLU A 553 -81.27 0.62 50.51
N ARG A 554 -80.72 0.26 49.35
CA ARG A 554 -81.16 0.80 48.06
C ARG A 554 -82.50 0.17 47.70
N ARG A 555 -83.45 0.96 47.16
CA ARG A 555 -84.82 0.53 46.80
C ARG A 555 -84.91 -0.71 45.87
N MET A 556 -83.81 -1.12 45.24
CA MET A 556 -83.76 -2.29 44.33
C MET A 556 -82.83 -3.40 44.82
N GLY A 557 -82.32 -3.35 46.06
CA GLY A 557 -81.52 -4.43 46.70
C GLY A 557 -80.17 -4.77 46.04
N LYS A 558 -79.79 -4.13 44.93
CA LYS A 558 -78.50 -4.33 44.24
C LYS A 558 -77.56 -3.14 44.47
N GLY A 559 -76.39 -3.43 45.02
CA GLY A 559 -75.29 -2.49 45.23
C GLY A 559 -75.10 -2.10 46.69
N ASP A 560 -74.00 -1.40 46.96
CA ASP A 560 -73.64 -0.98 48.32
C ASP A 560 -74.73 -0.09 48.96
N PRO A 561 -74.88 -0.18 50.29
CA PRO A 561 -75.80 0.67 51.06
C PRO A 561 -75.61 2.14 50.70
N ILE A 562 -76.71 2.89 50.68
CA ILE A 562 -76.65 4.33 50.49
C ILE A 562 -76.19 4.93 51.81
N GLU A 563 -74.96 5.43 51.80
CA GLU A 563 -74.41 6.26 52.86
C GLU A 563 -75.29 7.49 53.10
N THR A 564 -75.83 7.62 54.31
CA THR A 564 -76.86 8.59 54.70
C THR A 564 -76.74 8.98 56.18
N LEU A 565 -77.62 9.83 56.70
CA LEU A 565 -77.79 10.00 58.16
C LEU A 565 -79.27 10.22 58.45
N GLU A 566 -79.99 9.11 58.68
CA GLU A 566 -81.40 9.12 59.05
C GLU A 566 -81.54 9.29 60.56
N ILE A 567 -82.59 10.00 60.98
CA ILE A 567 -82.88 10.25 62.40
C ILE A 567 -84.23 9.61 62.74
N TYR A 568 -84.19 8.61 63.60
CA TYR A 568 -85.36 7.93 64.12
C TYR A 568 -85.53 8.25 65.60
N ILE A 569 -86.77 8.39 66.03
CA ILE A 569 -87.12 8.64 67.43
C ILE A 569 -88.11 7.56 67.87
N GLY A 570 -87.74 6.84 68.93
CA GLY A 570 -88.62 5.93 69.65
C GLY A 570 -89.36 6.67 70.75
N ASP A 571 -90.68 6.52 70.80
CA ASP A 571 -91.54 6.95 71.91
C ASP A 571 -92.54 5.84 72.28
N GLU A 572 -93.51 6.15 73.15
CA GLU A 572 -94.57 5.23 73.58
C GLU A 572 -95.44 4.68 72.43
N LEU A 573 -95.45 5.35 71.26
CA LEU A 573 -96.20 4.98 70.06
C LEU A 573 -95.35 4.18 69.05
N GLY A 574 -94.07 3.94 69.37
CA GLY A 574 -93.12 3.20 68.55
C GLY A 574 -92.02 4.09 67.94
N THR A 575 -91.22 3.50 67.05
CA THR A 575 -90.12 4.22 66.37
C THR A 575 -90.59 4.81 65.05
N ARG A 576 -90.46 6.13 64.90
CA ARG A 576 -90.84 6.84 63.67
C ARG A 576 -89.80 7.90 63.27
N SER A 577 -89.90 8.37 62.04
CA SER A 577 -89.03 9.41 61.49
C SER A 577 -89.18 10.72 62.26
N TYR A 578 -88.08 11.45 62.46
CA TYR A 578 -88.06 12.76 63.13
C TYR A 578 -89.11 13.73 62.57
N GLU A 579 -89.39 13.69 61.27
CA GLU A 579 -90.29 14.60 60.56
C GLU A 579 -91.76 14.49 61.00
N LEU A 580 -92.13 13.47 61.78
CA LEU A 580 -93.51 13.21 62.24
C LEU A 580 -93.81 13.76 63.64
N PHE A 581 -92.85 14.40 64.33
CA PHE A 581 -93.01 14.89 65.70
C PHE A 581 -93.55 16.32 65.77
N SER A 582 -94.28 16.63 66.85
CA SER A 582 -94.86 17.96 67.07
C SER A 582 -93.79 19.03 67.33
N GLY A 583 -94.11 20.31 67.15
CA GLY A 583 -93.13 21.40 67.32
C GLY A 583 -92.47 21.44 68.72
N GLY A 584 -93.19 21.02 69.76
CA GLY A 584 -92.65 20.95 71.13
C GLY A 584 -91.69 19.76 71.33
N GLU A 585 -92.00 18.60 70.77
CA GLU A 585 -91.17 17.39 70.83
C GLU A 585 -89.93 17.53 69.94
N ALA A 586 -90.11 18.04 68.72
CA ALA A 586 -89.04 18.34 67.79
C ALA A 586 -88.01 19.27 68.43
N PHE A 587 -88.44 20.30 69.17
CA PHE A 587 -87.53 21.19 69.88
C PHE A 587 -86.62 20.45 70.88
N ARG A 588 -87.17 19.53 71.69
CA ARG A 588 -86.37 18.76 72.67
C ARG A 588 -85.37 17.83 72.00
N ILE A 589 -85.77 17.16 70.91
CA ILE A 589 -84.89 16.33 70.09
C ILE A 589 -83.75 17.17 69.51
N ASN A 590 -84.09 18.32 68.93
CA ASN A 590 -83.13 19.22 68.30
C ASN A 590 -82.13 19.78 69.31
N PHE A 591 -82.62 20.16 70.49
CA PHE A 591 -81.78 20.65 71.57
C PHE A 591 -80.77 19.57 72.01
N ALA A 592 -81.25 18.36 72.29
CA ALA A 592 -80.38 17.25 72.71
C ALA A 592 -79.31 16.94 71.65
N LEU A 593 -79.71 16.77 70.39
CA LEU A 593 -78.79 16.47 69.30
C LEU A 593 -77.78 17.60 69.05
N ARG A 594 -78.21 18.86 69.15
CA ARG A 594 -77.35 20.03 68.90
C ARG A 594 -76.31 20.21 70.00
N VAL A 595 -76.67 19.98 71.26
CA VAL A 595 -75.71 19.99 72.37
C VAL A 595 -74.68 18.88 72.18
N SER A 596 -75.11 17.68 71.81
CA SER A 596 -74.19 16.55 71.56
C SER A 596 -73.27 16.78 70.36
N LEU A 597 -73.76 17.36 69.26
CA LEU A 597 -72.92 17.78 68.13
C LEU A 597 -71.89 18.84 68.56
N SER A 598 -72.27 19.77 69.43
CA SER A 598 -71.37 20.78 69.98
C SER A 598 -70.26 20.15 70.81
N ARG A 599 -70.61 19.22 71.71
CA ARG A 599 -69.62 18.49 72.52
C ARG A 599 -68.67 17.67 71.65
N LEU A 600 -69.18 16.98 70.63
CA LEU A 600 -68.38 16.22 69.67
C LEU A 600 -67.37 17.13 68.94
N LEU A 601 -67.80 18.31 68.51
CA LEU A 601 -66.92 19.34 67.91
C LEU A 601 -65.81 19.79 68.85
N ALA A 602 -66.15 20.14 70.09
CA ALA A 602 -65.18 20.64 71.06
C ALA A 602 -64.12 19.59 71.42
N ARG A 603 -64.52 18.34 71.62
CA ARG A 603 -63.59 17.23 71.88
C ARG A 603 -62.60 17.02 70.73
N ARG A 604 -63.06 17.09 69.48
CA ARG A 604 -62.20 16.83 68.31
C ARG A 604 -61.34 18.03 67.90
N SER A 605 -61.85 19.25 68.06
CA SER A 605 -61.08 20.47 67.81
C SER A 605 -60.06 20.78 68.91
N GLY A 606 -60.13 20.07 70.05
CA GLY A 606 -59.26 20.28 71.20
C GLY A 606 -59.48 21.64 71.87
N ALA A 607 -60.58 22.33 71.54
CA ALA A 607 -60.92 23.65 72.05
C ALA A 607 -62.14 23.55 72.99
N PRO A 608 -62.16 24.30 74.11
CA PRO A 608 -63.33 24.34 74.98
C PRO A 608 -64.55 24.88 74.22
N LEU A 609 -65.75 24.40 74.58
CA LEU A 609 -67.02 24.92 74.07
C LEU A 609 -67.18 26.38 74.48
N PRO A 610 -67.03 27.37 73.58
CA PRO A 610 -66.81 28.74 74.03
C PRO A 610 -68.11 29.42 74.44
N THR A 611 -69.20 29.25 73.68
CA THR A 611 -70.50 29.84 74.03
C THR A 611 -71.62 29.10 73.32
N LEU A 612 -72.65 28.66 74.06
CA LEU A 612 -73.92 28.21 73.50
C LEU A 612 -74.92 29.35 73.53
N PHE A 613 -75.51 29.70 72.40
CA PHE A 613 -76.59 30.66 72.33
C PHE A 613 -77.92 29.94 72.13
N ILE A 614 -78.93 30.33 72.91
CA ILE A 614 -80.29 29.82 72.83
C ILE A 614 -81.22 31.00 72.63
N ASP A 615 -81.70 31.19 71.41
CA ASP A 615 -82.52 32.32 71.00
C ASP A 615 -83.98 31.89 70.87
N GLU A 616 -84.83 32.32 71.81
CA GLU A 616 -86.29 32.27 71.75
C GLU A 616 -86.86 30.96 71.17
N GLY A 617 -86.70 29.85 71.91
CA GLY A 617 -87.22 28.52 71.56
C GLY A 617 -88.30 27.99 72.49
N PHE A 618 -88.64 28.76 73.52
CA PHE A 618 -89.35 28.27 74.70
C PHE A 618 -90.88 28.46 74.64
N GLY A 619 -91.37 29.29 73.70
CA GLY A 619 -92.79 29.66 73.60
C GLY A 619 -93.72 28.55 73.09
N THR A 620 -93.18 27.49 72.48
CA THR A 620 -93.95 26.31 72.02
C THR A 620 -94.03 25.21 73.08
N GLN A 621 -93.39 25.39 74.23
CA GLN A 621 -93.39 24.44 75.35
C GLN A 621 -94.49 24.79 76.36
N ASP A 622 -95.10 23.76 76.94
CA ASP A 622 -95.96 23.86 78.11
C ASP A 622 -95.14 24.18 79.37
N ALA A 623 -95.80 24.57 80.48
CA ALA A 623 -95.11 24.95 81.72
C ALA A 623 -94.17 23.84 82.23
N ALA A 624 -94.61 22.58 82.17
CA ALA A 624 -93.79 21.43 82.55
C ALA A 624 -92.61 21.19 81.59
N GLY A 625 -92.76 21.47 80.29
CA GLY A 625 -91.67 21.43 79.32
C GLY A 625 -90.63 22.53 79.55
N ARG A 626 -91.06 23.74 79.94
CA ARG A 626 -90.15 24.86 80.26
C ARG A 626 -89.30 24.58 81.49
N GLU A 627 -89.89 24.04 82.55
CA GLU A 627 -89.16 23.66 83.78
C GLU A 627 -88.07 22.62 83.50
N ARG A 628 -88.42 21.53 82.80
CA ARG A 628 -87.45 20.49 82.42
C ARG A 628 -86.32 21.02 81.53
N LEU A 629 -86.61 22.00 80.70
CA LEU A 629 -85.62 22.61 79.82
C LEU A 629 -84.65 23.52 80.60
N ILE A 630 -85.13 24.24 81.62
CA ILE A 630 -84.26 24.95 82.57
C ILE A 630 -83.31 23.97 83.25
N ASP A 631 -83.83 22.83 83.73
CA ASP A 631 -83.01 21.80 84.37
C ASP A 631 -81.99 21.18 83.41
N ALA A 632 -82.37 21.00 82.14
CA ALA A 632 -81.45 20.53 81.11
C ALA A 632 -80.39 21.57 80.70
N ILE A 633 -80.70 22.86 80.75
CA ILE A 633 -79.70 23.92 80.54
C ILE A 633 -78.73 23.97 81.71
N ARG A 634 -79.22 23.88 82.96
CA ARG A 634 -78.38 23.79 84.16
C ARG A 634 -77.50 22.55 84.14
N ALA A 635 -78.02 21.43 83.62
CA ALA A 635 -77.29 20.17 83.48
C ALA A 635 -76.02 20.26 82.64
N ILE A 636 -76.06 21.12 81.62
CA ILE A 636 -74.99 21.26 80.64
C ILE A 636 -74.15 22.51 80.90
N GLN A 637 -74.43 23.25 81.98
CA GLN A 637 -73.78 24.51 82.28
C GLN A 637 -72.27 24.36 82.41
N ASP A 638 -71.80 23.27 83.00
CA ASP A 638 -70.36 23.01 83.20
C ASP A 638 -69.64 22.58 81.91
N ASP A 639 -70.37 22.21 80.85
CA ASP A 639 -69.77 21.80 79.59
C ASP A 639 -69.42 22.98 78.67
N PHE A 640 -70.00 24.16 78.90
CA PHE A 640 -69.81 25.36 78.08
C PHE A 640 -69.21 26.48 78.92
N GLU A 641 -68.26 27.26 78.39
CA GLU A 641 -67.74 28.43 79.12
C GLU A 641 -68.84 29.46 79.40
N ARG A 642 -69.80 29.58 78.48
CA ARG A 642 -70.95 30.50 78.58
C ARG A 642 -72.18 29.90 77.91
N ILE A 643 -73.35 30.04 78.54
CA ILE A 643 -74.64 29.80 77.90
C ILE A 643 -75.43 31.11 77.92
N ILE A 644 -75.84 31.60 76.75
CA ILE A 644 -76.60 32.84 76.59
C ILE A 644 -78.01 32.46 76.15
N VAL A 645 -78.98 32.68 77.01
CA VAL A 645 -80.40 32.44 76.72
C VAL A 645 -81.09 33.78 76.46
N ILE A 646 -81.69 33.91 75.28
CA ILE A 646 -82.50 35.07 74.88
C ILE A 646 -83.96 34.67 75.00
N THR A 647 -84.69 35.34 75.88
CA THR A 647 -86.10 35.02 76.15
C THR A 647 -86.94 36.22 76.59
N HIS A 648 -88.17 36.29 76.11
CA HIS A 648 -89.20 37.23 76.53
C HIS A 648 -90.08 36.66 77.65
N ILE A 649 -89.96 35.36 77.97
CA ILE A 649 -90.77 34.66 78.97
C ILE A 649 -90.25 34.95 80.37
N ASP A 650 -91.10 35.51 81.23
CA ASP A 650 -90.70 35.95 82.57
C ASP A 650 -90.23 34.79 83.47
N GLU A 651 -90.87 33.62 83.38
CA GLU A 651 -90.51 32.41 84.13
C GLU A 651 -89.06 31.95 83.87
N LEU A 652 -88.56 32.11 82.63
CA LEU A 652 -87.17 31.80 82.29
C LEU A 652 -86.19 32.88 82.74
N LYS A 653 -86.61 34.16 82.72
CA LYS A 653 -85.79 35.26 83.26
C LYS A 653 -85.52 35.01 84.75
N GLU A 654 -86.52 34.56 85.49
CA GLU A 654 -86.40 34.29 86.92
C GLU A 654 -85.49 33.09 87.26
N ALA A 655 -85.33 32.14 86.34
CA ALA A 655 -84.57 30.92 86.56
C ALA A 655 -83.04 31.09 86.53
N PHE A 656 -82.52 32.20 85.99
CA PHE A 656 -81.08 32.45 85.82
C PHE A 656 -80.60 33.67 86.61
N PRO A 657 -79.37 33.62 87.18
CA PRO A 657 -78.88 34.60 88.14
C PRO A 657 -78.41 35.92 87.53
N THR A 658 -78.03 35.94 86.25
CA THR A 658 -77.50 37.12 85.55
C THR A 658 -78.36 37.42 84.33
N ARG A 659 -78.80 38.67 84.20
CA ARG A 659 -79.75 39.09 83.14
C ARG A 659 -79.20 40.27 82.38
N ILE A 660 -79.25 40.18 81.06
CA ILE A 660 -79.03 41.33 80.18
C ILE A 660 -80.41 41.82 79.76
N GLU A 661 -80.88 42.87 80.41
CA GLU A 661 -82.19 43.46 80.09
C GLU A 661 -82.02 44.51 79.00
N VAL A 662 -82.88 44.43 77.98
CA VAL A 662 -82.85 45.33 76.84
C VAL A 662 -84.18 46.09 76.77
N SER A 663 -84.11 47.42 76.81
CA SER A 663 -85.26 48.30 76.61
C SER A 663 -85.12 49.10 75.33
N LYS A 664 -86.25 49.36 74.68
CA LYS A 664 -86.30 50.14 73.44
C LYS A 664 -87.04 51.44 73.68
N THR A 665 -86.38 52.57 73.41
CA THR A 665 -86.94 53.92 73.57
C THR A 665 -86.56 54.75 72.34
N ASP A 666 -87.54 55.37 71.66
CA ASP A 666 -87.34 56.23 70.48
C ASP A 666 -86.45 55.64 69.37
N GLY A 667 -86.61 54.35 69.10
CA GLY A 667 -85.84 53.66 68.06
C GLY A 667 -84.38 53.35 68.44
N LYS A 668 -83.96 53.67 69.67
CA LYS A 668 -82.69 53.25 70.26
C LYS A 668 -82.94 52.11 71.26
N SER A 669 -82.05 51.13 71.29
CA SER A 669 -82.06 50.07 72.31
C SER A 669 -80.96 50.38 73.33
N THR A 670 -81.31 50.40 74.62
CA THR A 670 -80.37 50.45 75.74
C THR A 670 -80.42 49.13 76.49
N PHE A 671 -79.30 48.71 77.08
CA PHE A 671 -79.23 47.50 77.87
C PHE A 671 -78.49 47.74 79.18
N TRP A 672 -78.77 46.91 80.19
CA TRP A 672 -78.06 46.86 81.46
C TRP A 672 -77.95 45.42 81.94
N ILE A 673 -77.01 45.17 82.86
CA ILE A 673 -76.78 43.85 83.43
C ILE A 673 -77.33 43.88 84.86
N ASN A 674 -78.27 42.98 85.16
CA ASN A 674 -78.87 42.76 86.47
C ASN A 674 -78.42 41.43 87.07
#